data_AF-A0A496VG07-F1
#
_entry.id   AF-A0A496VG07-F1
#
_cell.length_a   1.000
_cell.length_b   1.000
_cell.length_c   1.000
_cell.angle_alpha   90.00
_cell.angle_beta   90.00
_cell.angle_gamma   90.00
#
_symmetry.space_group_name_H-M   'P 1'
#
loop_
_entity.id
_entity.type
_entity.pdbx_description
1 polymer ?
#
loop_
_entity_poly.entity_id
_entity_poly.type
_entity_poly.pdbx_seq_one_letter_code
_entity_poly.pdbx_strand_id
1 'polypeptide(L)'
;MTRNNFTHTRWRGLIRGGPGLAPLFSLGLVLVLCLMPVIGEAADWDVKSSYADDTKCKTDTDPARQCKTIGAAIGEASAGDTITISAGTYTENLTIDKDFGKLTIVGEGSVIIDGGEKNNVFTINSGTDVIIKNVTITKSAANKSGIYNNGGTLEVINSTITGNGKGINNKGTLTVKNTTITGNSGNGIHNYRKTVKLTNCTITDNKGYGIYGIGNSSNPATVTLENCTITKNTKAGIYSDLNATTTFKNTIIVENTKDCDYEEGTTNGKNTSEGYNLLLSTNATCTAITSDVAVDSFGLEDLGNNGGPTETIALESGSPAINAGEPNFTSPPDFDQRGEDFARIVGKTIDIGAYEYRPPLPLANTGLTLDEGATATISTSELEYSYPSDKANELTFKVTDAPDNGDLKNDGTKLNKNDTFTQANIDGNQLKYTHDGSETTSYSFAFTVSNSFDETITDQTFSITVTAVDDPLEIIAPENLGTGINTGLTFSSNLSIKDDDETGSITVELTATKGTLTLSGTSGLTNDTDGSDGSMNFTGTIAKINTALNGMTFTPEQDYAGTEAKIDIKVGTETKTIEITISSVTLTIFRNGTGNGTVSGSGINCGIEGTDCVKDFNNGTSITLTTIPASGSNFAGWSGGCSDTTFTINGDMNCTATFNIPAPPPPPP
;
A
#
# COMPACT_ATOMS: atom_id res chain seq x y z
N MET A 1 12.54 1.28 -48.70
CA MET A 1 11.53 1.64 -49.73
C MET A 1 10.39 0.64 -49.63
N THR A 2 9.19 1.07 -50.05
CA THR A 2 7.86 0.43 -49.97
C THR A 2 7.15 0.44 -48.60
N ARG A 3 6.03 1.19 -48.62
CA ARG A 3 5.00 1.41 -47.60
C ARG A 3 4.26 0.12 -47.28
N ASN A 4 3.94 -0.11 -46.01
CA ASN A 4 2.89 -1.04 -45.59
C ASN A 4 1.70 -0.23 -45.07
N ASN A 5 0.58 -0.37 -45.78
CA ASN A 5 -0.75 0.10 -45.41
C ASN A 5 -1.29 -0.77 -44.27
N PHE A 6 -1.69 -0.14 -43.16
CA PHE A 6 -2.56 -0.77 -42.17
C PHE A 6 -4.02 -0.54 -42.57
N THR A 7 -4.72 -1.63 -42.88
CA THR A 7 -6.17 -1.66 -43.11
C THR A 7 -6.90 -1.92 -41.79
N HIS A 8 -7.89 -1.07 -41.48
CA HIS A 8 -8.82 -1.22 -40.37
C HIS A 8 -9.61 -2.54 -40.43
N THR A 9 -9.51 -3.33 -39.37
CA THR A 9 -10.30 -4.55 -39.14
C THR A 9 -11.65 -4.18 -38.55
N ARG A 10 -12.75 -4.36 -39.31
CA ARG A 10 -14.12 -4.30 -38.79
C ARG A 10 -14.50 -5.65 -38.17
N TRP A 11 -14.81 -5.63 -36.87
CA TRP A 11 -15.47 -6.73 -36.16
C TRP A 11 -16.91 -6.90 -36.67
N ARG A 12 -17.27 -8.11 -37.12
CA ARG A 12 -18.66 -8.55 -37.28
C ARG A 12 -18.87 -9.80 -36.42
N GLY A 13 -19.60 -9.62 -35.31
CA GLY A 13 -20.05 -10.69 -34.45
C GLY A 13 -21.10 -11.58 -35.12
N LEU A 14 -20.88 -12.88 -34.98
CA LEU A 14 -21.76 -13.98 -35.36
C LEU A 14 -23.01 -14.02 -34.47
N ILE A 15 -24.21 -14.04 -35.04
CA ILE A 15 -25.36 -14.75 -34.43
C ILE A 15 -26.10 -15.50 -35.55
N ARG A 16 -26.17 -16.83 -35.42
CA ARG A 16 -27.01 -17.75 -36.22
C ARG A 16 -28.19 -18.20 -35.37
N GLY A 17 -29.40 -18.24 -35.96
CA GLY A 17 -30.40 -19.24 -35.63
C GLY A 17 -31.87 -18.79 -35.65
N GLY A 18 -32.63 -19.26 -36.65
CA GLY A 18 -34.09 -19.44 -36.57
C GLY A 18 -34.92 -18.88 -37.74
N PRO A 19 -35.59 -19.71 -38.57
CA PRO A 19 -36.42 -19.26 -39.68
C PRO A 19 -37.91 -19.18 -39.31
N GLY A 20 -38.64 -18.21 -39.86
CA GLY A 20 -40.10 -18.17 -39.70
C GLY A 20 -40.80 -17.02 -40.41
N LEU A 21 -41.38 -17.33 -41.58
CA LEU A 21 -42.61 -16.78 -42.16
C LEU A 21 -42.61 -15.32 -42.69
N ALA A 22 -42.63 -15.21 -44.02
CA ALA A 22 -43.19 -14.08 -44.76
C ALA A 22 -44.74 -14.13 -44.76
N PRO A 23 -45.41 -13.00 -45.03
CA PRO A 23 -46.08 -12.94 -46.32
C PRO A 23 -46.01 -11.60 -47.07
N LEU A 24 -46.04 -11.77 -48.39
CA LEU A 24 -46.39 -10.87 -49.49
C LEU A 24 -47.28 -9.66 -49.16
N PHE A 25 -46.90 -8.47 -49.63
CA PHE A 25 -47.83 -7.49 -50.22
C PHE A 25 -47.17 -6.65 -51.34
N SER A 26 -47.62 -6.94 -52.57
CA SER A 26 -48.01 -6.03 -53.65
C SER A 26 -47.13 -4.83 -54.03
N LEU A 27 -46.54 -4.94 -55.24
CA LEU A 27 -46.08 -3.83 -56.09
C LEU A 27 -47.18 -2.76 -56.30
N GLY A 28 -46.77 -1.49 -56.27
CA GLY A 28 -47.60 -0.35 -56.68
C GLY A 28 -46.83 0.97 -56.62
N LEU A 29 -45.64 1.05 -57.24
CA LEU A 29 -44.90 2.31 -57.35
C LEU A 29 -45.40 3.11 -58.55
N VAL A 30 -46.25 4.10 -58.30
CA VAL A 30 -46.54 5.20 -59.24
C VAL A 30 -45.38 6.18 -59.15
N LEU A 31 -44.57 6.24 -60.21
CA LEU A 31 -43.45 7.16 -60.34
C LEU A 31 -44.00 8.58 -60.64
N VAL A 32 -44.26 9.36 -59.59
CA VAL A 32 -44.42 10.82 -59.72
C VAL A 32 -43.01 11.42 -59.74
N LEU A 33 -42.59 11.89 -60.91
CA LEU A 33 -41.36 12.66 -61.09
C LEU A 33 -41.57 14.05 -60.45
N CYS A 34 -41.44 14.14 -59.13
CA CYS A 34 -41.16 15.41 -58.47
C CYS A 34 -39.65 15.64 -58.60
N LEU A 35 -39.26 16.70 -59.32
CA LEU A 35 -37.94 17.31 -59.22
C LEU A 35 -37.78 17.86 -57.79
N MET A 36 -37.43 16.99 -56.85
CA MET A 36 -36.82 17.42 -55.59
C MET A 36 -35.35 17.71 -55.88
N PRO A 37 -34.78 18.81 -55.36
CA PRO A 37 -33.33 18.98 -55.40
C PRO A 37 -32.70 17.77 -54.70
N VAL A 38 -31.71 17.17 -55.35
CA VAL A 38 -30.82 16.19 -54.72
C VAL A 38 -30.13 16.94 -53.58
N ILE A 39 -30.60 16.75 -52.34
CA ILE A 39 -29.83 17.14 -51.17
C ILE A 39 -28.59 16.24 -51.21
N GLY A 40 -27.41 16.85 -51.43
CA GLY A 40 -26.15 16.10 -51.37
C GLY A 40 -26.04 15.40 -50.03
N GLU A 41 -25.57 14.15 -50.04
CA GLU A 41 -25.29 13.42 -48.79
C GLU A 41 -24.33 14.26 -47.94
N ALA A 42 -24.66 14.44 -46.65
CA ALA A 42 -23.77 15.06 -45.67
C ALA A 42 -22.38 14.41 -45.75
N ALA A 43 -21.32 15.21 -45.77
CA ALA A 43 -19.97 14.63 -45.74
C ALA A 43 -18.98 15.43 -44.88
N ASP A 44 -17.85 14.75 -44.64
CA ASP A 44 -16.80 15.20 -43.75
C ASP A 44 -15.78 16.05 -44.52
N TRP A 45 -15.61 17.29 -44.09
CA TRP A 45 -14.56 18.21 -44.53
C TRP A 45 -13.32 18.02 -43.64
N ASP A 46 -12.13 17.94 -44.25
CA ASP A 46 -10.87 17.69 -43.54
C ASP A 46 -9.99 18.95 -43.56
N VAL A 47 -9.92 19.64 -42.42
CA VAL A 47 -9.13 20.87 -42.25
C VAL A 47 -7.76 20.54 -41.68
N LYS A 48 -6.71 20.93 -42.42
CA LYS A 48 -5.32 20.67 -42.06
C LYS A 48 -4.45 21.91 -42.20
N SER A 49 -3.85 22.35 -41.09
CA SER A 49 -2.89 23.47 -41.07
C SER A 49 -1.69 23.28 -42.01
N SER A 50 -1.32 22.03 -42.31
CA SER A 50 -0.23 21.65 -43.22
C SER A 50 -0.60 21.72 -44.70
N TYR A 51 -1.86 21.96 -45.05
CA TYR A 51 -2.30 22.11 -46.43
C TYR A 51 -1.74 23.40 -47.06
N ALA A 52 -1.39 23.35 -48.35
CA ALA A 52 -0.56 24.36 -48.99
C ALA A 52 -1.22 25.76 -48.98
N ASP A 53 -2.45 25.87 -49.48
CA ASP A 53 -3.23 27.11 -49.58
C ASP A 53 -4.73 26.85 -49.74
N ASP A 54 -5.56 27.82 -49.33
CA ASP A 54 -7.03 27.76 -49.50
C ASP A 54 -7.47 28.05 -50.93
N THR A 55 -6.58 28.50 -51.82
CA THR A 55 -6.86 28.59 -53.26
C THR A 55 -7.08 27.22 -53.91
N LYS A 56 -6.80 26.15 -53.16
CA LYS A 56 -7.09 24.75 -53.51
C LYS A 56 -8.09 24.09 -52.55
N CYS A 57 -8.79 24.86 -51.70
CA CYS A 57 -9.90 24.33 -50.91
C CYS A 57 -10.86 23.64 -51.89
N LYS A 58 -11.06 22.36 -51.65
CA LYS A 58 -11.77 21.49 -52.57
C LYS A 58 -13.26 21.81 -52.53
N THR A 59 -13.96 21.73 -53.66
CA THR A 59 -15.42 21.93 -53.66
C THR A 59 -16.13 20.72 -53.08
N ASP A 60 -17.40 20.89 -52.69
CA ASP A 60 -18.31 19.83 -52.22
C ASP A 60 -18.39 18.58 -53.15
N THR A 61 -18.00 18.73 -54.41
CA THR A 61 -17.96 17.70 -55.44
C THR A 61 -16.65 16.90 -55.51
N ASP A 62 -15.59 17.33 -54.82
CA ASP A 62 -14.30 16.62 -54.77
C ASP A 62 -14.29 15.60 -53.62
N PRO A 63 -13.95 14.32 -53.84
CA PRO A 63 -13.94 13.29 -52.80
C PRO A 63 -12.98 13.55 -51.64
N ALA A 64 -11.97 14.43 -51.81
CA ALA A 64 -11.00 14.73 -50.76
C ALA A 64 -11.50 15.77 -49.75
N ARG A 65 -12.32 16.75 -50.17
CA ARG A 65 -12.91 17.83 -49.33
C ARG A 65 -11.93 18.44 -48.30
N GLN A 66 -10.74 18.82 -48.76
CA GLN A 66 -9.67 19.37 -47.91
C GLN A 66 -9.54 20.88 -48.03
N CYS A 67 -9.38 21.56 -46.89
CA CYS A 67 -9.09 22.99 -46.81
C CYS A 67 -7.99 23.27 -45.78
N LYS A 68 -7.30 24.42 -45.90
CA LYS A 68 -6.25 24.80 -44.95
C LYS A 68 -6.85 25.46 -43.71
N THR A 69 -7.86 26.30 -43.92
CA THR A 69 -8.53 27.06 -42.86
C THR A 69 -9.93 26.54 -42.59
N ILE A 70 -10.40 26.78 -41.37
CA ILE A 70 -11.75 26.42 -40.92
C ILE A 70 -12.76 27.31 -41.66
N GLY A 71 -12.45 28.61 -41.80
CA GLY A 71 -13.30 29.55 -42.52
C GLY A 71 -13.54 29.18 -43.98
N ALA A 72 -12.52 28.65 -44.68
CA ALA A 72 -12.69 28.18 -46.06
C ALA A 72 -13.62 26.96 -46.12
N ALA A 73 -13.47 25.99 -45.21
CA ALA A 73 -14.37 24.84 -45.14
C ALA A 73 -15.83 25.25 -44.84
N ILE A 74 -16.05 26.19 -43.91
CA ILE A 74 -17.39 26.77 -43.66
C ILE A 74 -17.96 27.45 -44.91
N GLY A 75 -17.09 28.09 -45.70
CA GLY A 75 -17.44 28.74 -46.96
C GLY A 75 -18.07 27.78 -47.97
N GLU A 76 -17.55 26.56 -48.05
CA GLU A 76 -17.96 25.54 -49.02
C GLU A 76 -18.96 24.51 -48.46
N ALA A 77 -19.10 24.43 -47.13
CA ALA A 77 -19.97 23.47 -46.48
C ALA A 77 -21.44 23.60 -46.90
N SER A 78 -22.12 22.46 -46.92
CA SER A 78 -23.54 22.30 -47.21
C SER A 78 -24.32 21.89 -45.96
N ALA A 79 -25.64 21.83 -46.10
CA ALA A 79 -26.51 21.53 -44.97
C ALA A 79 -26.30 20.10 -44.45
N GLY A 80 -26.07 19.94 -43.13
CA GLY A 80 -25.80 18.66 -42.49
C GLY A 80 -24.32 18.27 -42.41
N ASP A 81 -23.42 19.03 -43.02
CA ASP A 81 -22.00 18.68 -43.09
C ASP A 81 -21.29 18.68 -41.72
N THR A 82 -20.21 17.91 -41.66
CA THR A 82 -19.26 17.92 -40.54
C THR A 82 -17.92 18.46 -41.01
N ILE A 83 -17.35 19.39 -40.26
CA ILE A 83 -16.00 19.93 -40.45
C ILE A 83 -15.12 19.32 -39.38
N THR A 84 -14.24 18.41 -39.79
CA THR A 84 -13.25 17.74 -38.97
C THR A 84 -11.92 18.49 -39.07
N ILE A 85 -11.40 18.92 -37.92
CA ILE A 85 -10.20 19.73 -37.81
C ILE A 85 -9.08 18.86 -37.25
N SER A 86 -8.01 18.68 -38.01
CA SER A 86 -6.81 18.00 -37.51
C SER A 86 -6.07 18.86 -36.48
N ALA A 87 -5.40 18.21 -35.52
CA ALA A 87 -4.59 18.84 -34.49
C ALA A 87 -3.72 20.01 -34.99
N GLY A 88 -3.72 21.09 -34.22
CA GLY A 88 -3.00 22.32 -34.54
C GLY A 88 -3.68 23.58 -34.01
N THR A 89 -3.01 24.71 -34.19
CA THR A 89 -3.54 26.04 -33.84
C THR A 89 -3.98 26.78 -35.09
N TYR A 90 -5.22 27.21 -35.11
CA TYR A 90 -5.87 27.94 -36.20
C TYR A 90 -6.22 29.34 -35.71
N THR A 91 -5.48 30.35 -36.18
CA THR A 91 -5.74 31.75 -35.80
C THR A 91 -6.78 32.35 -36.72
N GLU A 92 -8.06 32.28 -36.33
CA GLU A 92 -9.20 32.66 -37.16
C GLU A 92 -10.33 33.30 -36.33
N ASN A 93 -11.14 34.13 -36.99
CA ASN A 93 -12.40 34.64 -36.45
C ASN A 93 -13.53 34.18 -37.38
N LEU A 94 -14.34 33.22 -36.91
CA LEU A 94 -15.28 32.47 -37.73
C LEU A 94 -16.69 33.03 -37.58
N THR A 95 -17.38 33.22 -38.71
CA THR A 95 -18.78 33.66 -38.76
C THR A 95 -19.61 32.60 -39.45
N ILE A 96 -20.71 32.19 -38.81
CA ILE A 96 -21.65 31.19 -39.31
C ILE A 96 -22.98 31.90 -39.46
N ASP A 97 -23.37 32.16 -40.70
CA ASP A 97 -24.52 32.99 -41.07
C ASP A 97 -25.43 32.37 -42.14
N LYS A 98 -25.07 31.19 -42.64
CA LYS A 98 -25.88 30.39 -43.57
C LYS A 98 -26.71 29.37 -42.79
N ASP A 99 -27.91 29.09 -43.29
CA ASP A 99 -28.72 27.98 -42.78
C ASP A 99 -28.14 26.66 -43.30
N PHE A 100 -27.41 25.96 -42.42
CA PHE A 100 -26.85 24.64 -42.70
C PHE A 100 -27.82 23.51 -42.31
N GLY A 101 -29.05 23.78 -41.87
CA GLY A 101 -29.90 22.78 -41.20
C GLY A 101 -29.32 22.31 -39.86
N LYS A 102 -28.11 21.75 -39.87
CA LYS A 102 -27.20 21.49 -38.76
C LYS A 102 -25.75 21.41 -39.26
N LEU A 103 -24.83 22.19 -38.70
CA LEU A 103 -23.39 22.13 -39.00
C LEU A 103 -22.64 21.58 -37.79
N THR A 104 -21.78 20.58 -37.97
CA THR A 104 -20.90 20.08 -36.90
C THR A 104 -19.46 20.52 -37.15
N ILE A 105 -18.81 21.09 -36.13
CA ILE A 105 -17.38 21.41 -36.13
C ILE A 105 -16.73 20.59 -35.02
N VAL A 106 -15.78 19.74 -35.39
CA VAL A 106 -15.14 18.78 -34.47
C VAL A 106 -13.63 18.80 -34.61
N GLY A 107 -12.92 18.86 -33.48
CA GLY A 107 -11.47 18.66 -33.43
C GLY A 107 -11.07 17.19 -33.28
N GLU A 108 -9.98 16.80 -33.94
CA GLU A 108 -9.27 15.54 -33.75
C GLU A 108 -7.88 15.79 -33.14
N GLY A 109 -7.64 15.23 -31.96
CA GLY A 109 -6.45 15.53 -31.16
C GLY A 109 -6.52 16.93 -30.54
N SER A 110 -5.36 17.57 -30.36
CA SER A 110 -5.29 18.91 -29.75
C SER A 110 -5.55 20.00 -30.80
N VAL A 111 -6.77 20.53 -30.85
CA VAL A 111 -7.18 21.63 -31.74
C VAL A 111 -7.41 22.91 -30.96
N ILE A 112 -6.70 23.98 -31.34
CA ILE A 112 -6.85 25.31 -30.75
C ILE A 112 -7.35 26.28 -31.82
N ILE A 113 -8.48 26.92 -31.57
CA ILE A 113 -9.04 27.99 -32.40
C ILE A 113 -8.78 29.30 -31.66
N ASP A 114 -7.81 30.06 -32.18
CA ASP A 114 -7.24 31.25 -31.55
C ASP A 114 -7.80 32.50 -32.25
N GLY A 115 -8.50 33.38 -31.53
CA GLY A 115 -9.09 34.60 -32.08
C GLY A 115 -8.09 35.70 -32.43
N GLY A 116 -6.80 35.50 -32.12
CA GLY A 116 -5.71 36.44 -32.38
C GLY A 116 -5.87 37.81 -31.72
N GLU A 117 -6.67 37.89 -30.65
CA GLU A 117 -7.04 39.11 -29.91
C GLU A 117 -7.76 40.17 -30.77
N LYS A 118 -8.32 39.79 -31.92
CA LYS A 118 -8.91 40.75 -32.89
C LYS A 118 -10.42 40.91 -32.79
N ASN A 119 -11.15 39.80 -32.63
CA ASN A 119 -12.62 39.81 -32.61
C ASN A 119 -13.16 38.67 -31.73
N ASN A 120 -14.46 38.33 -31.85
CA ASN A 120 -14.97 37.06 -31.35
C ASN A 120 -14.26 35.90 -32.07
N VAL A 121 -14.03 34.77 -31.40
CA VAL A 121 -13.49 33.58 -32.10
C VAL A 121 -14.58 32.97 -32.97
N PHE A 122 -15.78 32.78 -32.42
CA PHE A 122 -16.97 32.37 -33.17
C PHE A 122 -18.09 33.40 -33.10
N THR A 123 -18.78 33.62 -34.21
CA THR A 123 -20.05 34.34 -34.30
C THR A 123 -21.10 33.46 -34.96
N ILE A 124 -22.14 33.10 -34.20
CA ILE A 124 -23.22 32.21 -34.65
C ILE A 124 -24.47 33.04 -34.85
N ASN A 125 -24.89 33.29 -36.09
CA ASN A 125 -26.02 34.17 -36.36
C ASN A 125 -27.37 33.44 -36.30
N SER A 126 -28.45 34.21 -36.20
CA SER A 126 -29.81 33.70 -36.20
C SER A 126 -30.13 32.84 -37.43
N GLY A 127 -30.90 31.76 -37.23
CA GLY A 127 -31.26 30.82 -38.29
C GLY A 127 -30.21 29.75 -38.59
N THR A 128 -29.20 29.62 -37.72
CA THR A 128 -28.18 28.57 -37.81
C THR A 128 -28.33 27.58 -36.66
N ASP A 129 -27.98 26.31 -36.89
CA ASP A 129 -27.88 25.25 -35.89
C ASP A 129 -26.48 24.64 -35.96
N VAL A 130 -25.72 24.74 -34.87
CA VAL A 130 -24.28 24.46 -34.86
C VAL A 130 -23.90 23.60 -33.66
N ILE A 131 -23.12 22.56 -33.88
CA ILE A 131 -22.41 21.82 -32.84
C ILE A 131 -20.93 22.15 -32.94
N ILE A 132 -20.31 22.54 -31.82
CA ILE A 132 -18.87 22.69 -31.68
C ILE A 132 -18.40 21.69 -30.63
N LYS A 133 -17.45 20.80 -30.98
CA LYS A 133 -16.96 19.79 -30.04
C LYS A 133 -15.47 19.49 -30.15
N ASN A 134 -14.86 19.06 -29.03
CA ASN A 134 -13.46 18.66 -28.95
C ASN A 134 -12.45 19.74 -29.40
N VAL A 135 -12.67 21.00 -29.01
CA VAL A 135 -11.79 22.12 -29.37
C VAL A 135 -11.49 23.02 -28.18
N THR A 136 -10.34 23.70 -28.24
CA THR A 136 -10.01 24.82 -27.36
C THR A 136 -10.28 26.14 -28.08
N ILE A 137 -11.08 27.03 -27.48
CA ILE A 137 -11.46 28.34 -28.03
C ILE A 137 -10.84 29.43 -27.17
N THR A 138 -9.96 30.24 -27.75
CA THR A 138 -9.15 31.17 -26.96
C THR A 138 -8.82 32.50 -27.64
N LYS A 139 -8.36 33.47 -26.84
CA LYS A 139 -7.83 34.77 -27.27
C LYS A 139 -8.75 35.55 -28.20
N SER A 140 -10.03 35.69 -27.84
CA SER A 140 -10.85 36.77 -28.40
C SER A 140 -10.26 38.14 -28.04
N ALA A 141 -10.66 39.20 -28.75
CA ALA A 141 -10.41 40.56 -28.27
C ALA A 141 -11.00 40.78 -26.85
N ALA A 142 -10.41 41.68 -26.07
CA ALA A 142 -10.74 41.89 -24.66
C ALA A 142 -12.22 42.25 -24.40
N ASN A 143 -12.86 42.98 -25.31
CA ASN A 143 -14.30 43.34 -25.22
C ASN A 143 -15.22 42.39 -26.01
N LYS A 144 -14.67 41.30 -26.56
CA LYS A 144 -15.36 40.30 -27.37
C LYS A 144 -15.54 39.00 -26.60
N SER A 145 -15.91 37.92 -27.28
CA SER A 145 -16.19 36.64 -26.64
C SER A 145 -15.51 35.50 -27.38
N GLY A 146 -15.18 34.42 -26.65
CA GLY A 146 -14.78 33.17 -27.30
C GLY A 146 -15.87 32.76 -28.29
N ILE A 147 -17.12 32.70 -27.81
CA ILE A 147 -18.28 32.47 -28.66
C ILE A 147 -19.30 33.60 -28.48
N TYR A 148 -19.75 34.17 -29.58
CA TYR A 148 -20.90 35.08 -29.62
C TYR A 148 -22.05 34.42 -30.39
N ASN A 149 -23.02 33.86 -29.65
CA ASN A 149 -24.24 33.32 -30.24
C ASN A 149 -25.26 34.45 -30.42
N ASN A 150 -25.33 35.00 -31.62
CA ASN A 150 -26.19 36.11 -32.02
C ASN A 150 -27.56 35.64 -32.54
N GLY A 151 -28.20 34.73 -31.80
CA GLY A 151 -29.57 34.28 -32.08
C GLY A 151 -29.70 32.91 -32.76
N GLY A 152 -28.60 32.18 -32.96
CA GLY A 152 -28.62 30.80 -33.47
C GLY A 152 -28.89 29.75 -32.38
N THR A 153 -28.93 28.49 -32.78
CA THR A 153 -28.94 27.32 -31.90
C THR A 153 -27.53 26.76 -31.84
N LEU A 154 -26.98 26.62 -30.64
CA LEU A 154 -25.60 26.22 -30.43
C LEU A 154 -25.51 25.10 -29.38
N GLU A 155 -24.81 24.04 -29.72
CA GLU A 155 -24.34 23.03 -28.77
C GLU A 155 -22.81 23.06 -28.68
N VAL A 156 -22.27 23.12 -27.47
CA VAL A 156 -20.82 23.05 -27.20
C VAL A 156 -20.55 21.82 -26.35
N ILE A 157 -19.67 20.92 -26.80
CA ILE A 157 -19.44 19.61 -26.16
C ILE A 157 -17.94 19.38 -25.99
N ASN A 158 -17.49 18.82 -24.87
CA ASN A 158 -16.10 18.34 -24.70
C ASN A 158 -15.06 19.40 -25.09
N SER A 159 -15.30 20.68 -24.77
CA SER A 159 -14.49 21.80 -25.26
C SER A 159 -13.94 22.64 -24.12
N THR A 160 -12.86 23.38 -24.38
CA THR A 160 -12.28 24.32 -23.41
C THR A 160 -12.42 25.75 -23.94
N ILE A 161 -13.03 26.65 -23.18
CA ILE A 161 -13.20 28.06 -23.54
C ILE A 161 -12.42 28.91 -22.54
N THR A 162 -11.27 29.43 -22.98
CA THR A 162 -10.30 30.05 -22.08
C THR A 162 -9.62 31.30 -22.62
N GLY A 163 -9.25 32.23 -21.73
CA GLY A 163 -8.45 33.41 -22.09
C GLY A 163 -9.17 34.40 -23.03
N ASN A 164 -10.50 34.49 -22.97
CA ASN A 164 -11.30 35.39 -23.80
C ASN A 164 -11.78 36.63 -23.03
N GLY A 165 -12.37 37.59 -23.75
CA GLY A 165 -13.11 38.71 -23.17
C GLY A 165 -14.24 38.24 -22.27
N LYS A 166 -15.24 37.57 -22.85
CA LYS A 166 -16.17 36.67 -22.15
C LYS A 166 -15.99 35.27 -22.72
N GLY A 167 -16.29 34.22 -21.96
CA GLY A 167 -16.27 32.86 -22.51
C GLY A 167 -17.33 32.72 -23.62
N ILE A 168 -18.60 32.75 -23.23
CA ILE A 168 -19.75 32.70 -24.15
C ILE A 168 -20.66 33.91 -23.90
N ASN A 169 -21.05 34.58 -24.97
CA ASN A 169 -22.07 35.62 -24.97
C ASN A 169 -23.25 35.17 -25.83
N ASN A 170 -24.37 34.87 -25.17
CA ASN A 170 -25.52 34.21 -25.76
C ASN A 170 -26.74 35.13 -25.89
N LYS A 171 -27.27 35.19 -27.11
CA LYS A 171 -28.54 35.81 -27.51
C LYS A 171 -29.42 34.85 -28.32
N GLY A 172 -29.03 33.56 -28.39
CA GLY A 172 -29.76 32.47 -29.04
C GLY A 172 -30.03 31.31 -28.07
N THR A 173 -30.23 30.10 -28.59
CA THR A 173 -30.37 28.89 -27.76
C THR A 173 -28.99 28.26 -27.55
N LEU A 174 -28.66 27.91 -26.31
CA LEU A 174 -27.36 27.34 -25.98
C LEU A 174 -27.51 26.05 -25.15
N THR A 175 -26.83 24.99 -25.57
CA THR A 175 -26.57 23.79 -24.77
C THR A 175 -25.06 23.62 -24.60
N VAL A 176 -24.59 23.35 -23.40
CA VAL A 176 -23.17 23.08 -23.12
C VAL A 176 -23.05 21.78 -22.34
N LYS A 177 -22.16 20.90 -22.76
CA LYS A 177 -21.93 19.59 -22.14
C LYS A 177 -20.44 19.31 -21.96
N ASN A 178 -20.03 18.73 -20.83
CA ASN A 178 -18.67 18.21 -20.64
C ASN A 178 -17.56 19.25 -20.95
N THR A 179 -17.83 20.53 -20.70
CA THR A 179 -17.02 21.66 -21.21
C THR A 179 -16.50 22.48 -20.05
N THR A 180 -15.26 22.94 -20.19
CA THR A 180 -14.60 23.81 -19.21
C THR A 180 -14.54 25.24 -19.71
N ILE A 181 -15.06 26.17 -18.91
CA ILE A 181 -15.05 27.61 -19.20
C ILE A 181 -14.23 28.31 -18.12
N THR A 182 -12.98 28.64 -18.45
CA THR A 182 -12.00 29.07 -17.46
C THR A 182 -11.21 30.31 -17.85
N GLY A 183 -10.71 31.07 -16.87
CA GLY A 183 -9.69 32.11 -17.11
C GLY A 183 -10.11 33.24 -18.04
N ASN A 184 -11.42 33.47 -18.25
CA ASN A 184 -11.88 34.56 -19.11
C ASN A 184 -11.86 35.89 -18.33
N SER A 185 -11.52 36.98 -19.03
CA SER A 185 -11.36 38.32 -18.43
C SER A 185 -12.67 38.99 -18.01
N GLY A 186 -13.80 38.37 -18.32
CA GLY A 186 -15.16 38.78 -17.97
C GLY A 186 -15.94 37.56 -17.50
N ASN A 187 -17.23 37.49 -17.83
CA ASN A 187 -18.06 36.36 -17.39
C ASN A 187 -17.69 35.08 -18.13
N GLY A 188 -17.87 33.93 -17.48
CA GLY A 188 -17.84 32.63 -18.15
C GLY A 188 -18.93 32.54 -19.20
N ILE A 189 -20.19 32.68 -18.78
CA ILE A 189 -21.35 32.79 -19.67
C ILE A 189 -22.12 34.08 -19.38
N HIS A 190 -22.46 34.82 -20.43
CA HIS A 190 -23.41 35.93 -20.38
C HIS A 190 -24.62 35.56 -21.25
N ASN A 191 -25.79 35.42 -20.64
CA ASN A 191 -27.02 35.02 -21.31
C ASN A 191 -28.05 36.14 -21.33
N TYR A 192 -28.49 36.52 -22.53
CA TYR A 192 -29.42 37.62 -22.74
C TYR A 192 -30.77 37.11 -23.24
N ARG A 193 -31.77 37.08 -22.35
CA ARG A 193 -33.20 36.82 -22.67
C ARG A 193 -33.49 35.49 -23.39
N LYS A 194 -32.64 34.48 -23.21
CA LYS A 194 -32.75 33.18 -23.89
C LYS A 194 -32.49 32.01 -22.95
N THR A 195 -32.61 30.80 -23.50
CA THR A 195 -32.44 29.54 -22.79
C THR A 195 -31.02 29.02 -22.92
N VAL A 196 -30.48 28.60 -21.79
CA VAL A 196 -29.16 27.98 -21.65
C VAL A 196 -29.32 26.70 -20.82
N LYS A 197 -28.84 25.57 -21.33
CA LYS A 197 -28.75 24.30 -20.58
C LYS A 197 -27.28 23.87 -20.44
N LEU A 198 -26.87 23.54 -19.24
CA LEU A 198 -25.54 23.01 -18.93
C LEU A 198 -25.66 21.64 -18.26
N THR A 199 -24.79 20.73 -18.66
CA THR A 199 -24.66 19.40 -18.06
C THR A 199 -23.20 19.02 -17.96
N ASN A 200 -22.73 18.57 -16.79
CA ASN A 200 -21.33 18.13 -16.60
C ASN A 200 -20.29 19.20 -16.99
N CYS A 201 -20.53 20.47 -16.63
CA CYS A 201 -19.64 21.57 -17.00
C CYS A 201 -18.87 22.11 -15.80
N THR A 202 -17.61 22.49 -16.03
CA THR A 202 -16.79 23.21 -15.06
C THR A 202 -16.63 24.68 -15.48
N ILE A 203 -17.03 25.63 -14.63
CA ILE A 203 -16.89 27.07 -14.88
C ILE A 203 -16.08 27.70 -13.75
N THR A 204 -14.84 28.06 -14.03
CA THR A 204 -13.91 28.47 -12.98
C THR A 204 -12.97 29.60 -13.36
N ASP A 205 -12.35 30.27 -12.39
CA ASP A 205 -11.30 31.29 -12.60
C ASP A 205 -11.66 32.44 -13.57
N ASN A 206 -12.95 32.74 -13.78
CA ASN A 206 -13.35 33.86 -14.62
C ASN A 206 -13.34 35.17 -13.80
N LYS A 207 -12.85 36.27 -14.38
CA LYS A 207 -12.79 37.59 -13.71
C LYS A 207 -14.15 38.30 -13.58
N GLY A 208 -15.23 37.64 -13.99
CA GLY A 208 -16.60 38.11 -13.88
C GLY A 208 -17.44 37.14 -13.06
N TYR A 209 -18.72 37.06 -13.43
CA TYR A 209 -19.59 35.99 -12.92
C TYR A 209 -19.27 34.67 -13.62
N GLY A 210 -19.47 33.54 -12.95
CA GLY A 210 -19.48 32.25 -13.65
C GLY A 210 -20.54 32.26 -14.74
N ILE A 211 -21.78 32.56 -14.34
CA ILE A 211 -22.94 32.75 -15.22
C ILE A 211 -23.66 34.06 -14.87
N TYR A 212 -23.91 34.89 -15.88
CA TYR A 212 -24.73 36.08 -15.77
C TYR A 212 -25.95 35.98 -16.70
N GLY A 213 -27.14 35.82 -16.13
CA GLY A 213 -28.40 35.85 -16.84
C GLY A 213 -29.09 37.21 -16.70
N ILE A 214 -29.51 37.80 -17.82
CA ILE A 214 -30.29 39.05 -17.82
C ILE A 214 -31.51 38.93 -18.75
N GLY A 215 -32.69 39.14 -18.16
CA GLY A 215 -33.98 39.03 -18.83
C GLY A 215 -34.65 40.38 -19.13
N ASN A 216 -35.95 40.30 -19.40
CA ASN A 216 -36.93 41.35 -19.10
C ASN A 216 -38.31 40.71 -18.92
N SER A 217 -39.34 41.49 -18.61
CA SER A 217 -40.70 40.99 -18.37
C SER A 217 -41.35 40.26 -19.55
N SER A 218 -40.95 40.55 -20.79
CA SER A 218 -41.49 39.90 -21.99
C SER A 218 -40.64 38.74 -22.49
N ASN A 219 -39.38 38.67 -22.10
CA ASN A 219 -38.40 37.66 -22.51
C ASN A 219 -37.45 37.39 -21.32
N PRO A 220 -37.87 36.56 -20.36
CA PRO A 220 -36.99 36.16 -19.27
C PRO A 220 -35.79 35.37 -19.83
N ALA A 221 -34.64 35.50 -19.19
CA ALA A 221 -33.52 34.59 -19.43
C ALA A 221 -33.71 33.35 -18.56
N THR A 222 -33.44 32.16 -19.09
CA THR A 222 -33.55 30.90 -18.33
C THR A 222 -32.27 30.11 -18.45
N VAL A 223 -31.71 29.71 -17.31
CA VAL A 223 -30.52 28.87 -17.21
C VAL A 223 -30.89 27.62 -16.42
N THR A 224 -30.52 26.45 -16.91
CA THR A 224 -30.64 25.18 -16.17
C THR A 224 -29.29 24.50 -16.09
N LEU A 225 -28.92 24.11 -14.87
CA LEU A 225 -27.66 23.47 -14.53
C LEU A 225 -27.95 22.09 -13.95
N GLU A 226 -27.33 21.07 -14.51
CA GLU A 226 -27.33 19.73 -13.96
C GLU A 226 -25.88 19.30 -13.85
N ASN A 227 -25.47 18.77 -12.70
CA ASN A 227 -24.16 18.13 -12.58
C ASN A 227 -22.98 19.07 -12.92
N CYS A 228 -23.02 20.34 -12.50
CA CYS A 228 -21.99 21.32 -12.86
C CYS A 228 -21.12 21.71 -11.66
N THR A 229 -19.91 22.22 -11.92
CA THR A 229 -19.03 22.79 -10.90
C THR A 229 -18.74 24.24 -11.26
N ILE A 230 -19.13 25.19 -10.42
CA ILE A 230 -18.91 26.63 -10.61
C ILE A 230 -18.14 27.18 -9.42
N THR A 231 -16.85 27.46 -9.60
CA THR A 231 -15.97 27.85 -8.48
C THR A 231 -14.91 28.88 -8.84
N LYS A 232 -14.33 29.58 -7.87
CA LYS A 232 -13.17 30.49 -8.06
C LYS A 232 -13.41 31.64 -9.07
N ASN A 233 -14.66 31.99 -9.38
CA ASN A 233 -14.96 33.18 -10.19
C ASN A 233 -14.89 34.44 -9.31
N THR A 234 -14.39 35.56 -9.83
CA THR A 234 -14.12 36.75 -9.01
C THR A 234 -15.38 37.60 -8.73
N LYS A 235 -16.55 37.16 -9.17
CA LYS A 235 -17.86 37.66 -8.73
C LYS A 235 -18.73 36.49 -8.28
N ALA A 236 -20.06 36.63 -8.27
CA ALA A 236 -20.93 35.52 -7.94
C ALA A 236 -20.80 34.36 -8.95
N GLY A 237 -20.94 33.13 -8.48
CA GLY A 237 -21.01 31.96 -9.37
C GLY A 237 -22.17 32.10 -10.36
N ILE A 238 -23.35 32.44 -9.85
CA ILE A 238 -24.56 32.70 -10.62
C ILE A 238 -25.12 34.07 -10.28
N TYR A 239 -25.38 34.88 -11.30
CA TYR A 239 -26.09 36.14 -11.17
C TYR A 239 -27.32 36.17 -12.08
N SER A 240 -28.51 36.36 -11.51
CA SER A 240 -29.77 36.43 -12.26
C SER A 240 -30.41 37.80 -12.10
N ASP A 241 -30.67 38.47 -13.22
CA ASP A 241 -31.11 39.86 -13.28
C ASP A 241 -32.32 40.07 -14.20
N LEU A 242 -33.12 41.11 -13.93
CA LEU A 242 -34.28 41.53 -14.73
C LEU A 242 -35.21 40.38 -15.16
N ASN A 243 -35.77 39.63 -14.20
CA ASN A 243 -36.60 38.44 -14.44
C ASN A 243 -35.84 37.24 -15.05
N ALA A 244 -34.50 37.22 -15.00
CA ALA A 244 -33.76 36.00 -15.28
C ALA A 244 -34.00 34.95 -14.19
N THR A 245 -34.02 33.69 -14.60
CA THR A 245 -34.23 32.55 -13.74
C THR A 245 -33.13 31.54 -13.97
N THR A 246 -32.54 31.04 -12.90
CA THR A 246 -31.60 29.93 -12.93
C THR A 246 -32.08 28.82 -12.01
N THR A 247 -32.16 27.59 -12.53
CA THR A 247 -32.37 26.38 -11.73
C THR A 247 -31.13 25.50 -11.77
N PHE A 248 -30.82 24.85 -10.64
CA PHE A 248 -29.63 24.03 -10.52
C PHE A 248 -29.86 22.84 -9.58
N LYS A 249 -29.35 21.66 -9.97
CA LYS A 249 -29.33 20.45 -9.16
C LYS A 249 -28.02 19.70 -9.33
N ASN A 250 -27.66 18.88 -8.35
CA ASN A 250 -26.41 18.09 -8.38
C ASN A 250 -25.19 18.97 -8.71
N THR A 251 -25.21 20.25 -8.31
CA THR A 251 -24.27 21.27 -8.77
C THR A 251 -23.48 21.84 -7.60
N ILE A 252 -22.18 21.98 -7.78
CA ILE A 252 -21.28 22.66 -6.84
C ILE A 252 -21.22 24.14 -7.22
N ILE A 253 -21.51 25.03 -6.27
CA ILE A 253 -21.36 26.47 -6.45
C ILE A 253 -20.72 27.02 -5.18
N VAL A 254 -19.40 27.17 -5.16
CA VAL A 254 -18.62 27.56 -3.97
C VAL A 254 -17.37 28.35 -4.37
N GLU A 255 -16.62 28.90 -3.41
CA GLU A 255 -15.37 29.68 -3.62
C GLU A 255 -15.46 30.84 -4.64
N ASN A 256 -16.68 31.27 -4.96
CA ASN A 256 -16.95 32.51 -5.67
C ASN A 256 -17.11 33.65 -4.64
N THR A 257 -17.20 34.92 -5.04
CA THR A 257 -17.46 35.99 -4.05
C THR A 257 -18.80 35.81 -3.32
N LYS A 258 -19.75 35.17 -4.01
CA LYS A 258 -21.05 34.66 -3.52
C LYS A 258 -21.41 33.47 -4.41
N ASP A 259 -22.12 32.45 -3.94
CA ASP A 259 -22.49 31.36 -4.86
C ASP A 259 -23.58 31.83 -5.83
N CYS A 260 -24.63 32.48 -5.32
CA CYS A 260 -25.67 33.14 -6.12
C CYS A 260 -25.76 34.63 -5.79
N ASP A 261 -26.30 35.43 -6.70
CA ASP A 261 -26.66 36.82 -6.44
C ASP A 261 -27.71 37.32 -7.44
N TYR A 262 -28.31 38.47 -7.16
CA TYR A 262 -29.23 39.19 -8.03
C TYR A 262 -29.17 40.70 -7.73
N GLU A 263 -29.77 41.54 -8.58
CA GLU A 263 -29.79 42.99 -8.32
C GLU A 263 -30.85 43.34 -7.26
N GLU A 264 -30.40 43.92 -6.13
CA GLU A 264 -31.31 44.38 -5.07
C GLU A 264 -32.16 45.56 -5.58
N GLY A 265 -33.49 45.45 -5.45
CA GLY A 265 -34.42 46.55 -5.76
C GLY A 265 -34.89 46.62 -7.22
N THR A 266 -34.48 45.70 -8.10
CA THR A 266 -35.06 45.53 -9.44
C THR A 266 -35.94 44.28 -9.53
N THR A 267 -36.76 44.14 -10.58
CA THR A 267 -37.73 43.05 -10.69
C THR A 267 -37.07 41.66 -10.84
N ASN A 268 -37.31 40.79 -9.85
CA ASN A 268 -37.55 39.34 -9.91
C ASN A 268 -36.47 38.39 -10.49
N GLY A 269 -35.17 38.71 -10.44
CA GLY A 269 -34.14 37.70 -10.68
C GLY A 269 -34.26 36.53 -9.67
N LYS A 270 -34.17 35.27 -10.11
CA LYS A 270 -34.34 34.09 -9.21
C LYS A 270 -33.31 33.00 -9.47
N ASN A 271 -32.61 32.58 -8.41
CA ASN A 271 -31.74 31.40 -8.42
C ASN A 271 -32.36 30.35 -7.50
N THR A 272 -32.84 29.24 -8.07
CA THR A 272 -33.61 28.21 -7.35
C THR A 272 -32.87 26.89 -7.34
N SER A 273 -32.63 26.35 -6.15
CA SER A 273 -32.14 24.98 -6.01
C SER A 273 -33.26 23.99 -6.34
N GLU A 274 -32.93 22.98 -7.13
CA GLU A 274 -33.72 21.77 -7.33
C GLU A 274 -33.19 20.59 -6.49
N GLY A 275 -32.21 20.85 -5.61
CA GLY A 275 -31.68 19.91 -4.63
C GLY A 275 -30.31 19.32 -4.96
N TYR A 276 -29.71 18.70 -3.93
CA TYR A 276 -28.45 17.97 -4.02
C TYR A 276 -27.29 18.84 -4.50
N ASN A 277 -27.25 20.11 -4.08
CA ASN A 277 -26.18 21.04 -4.43
C ASN A 277 -25.20 21.20 -3.28
N LEU A 278 -23.96 21.56 -3.59
CA LEU A 278 -22.94 21.95 -2.61
C LEU A 278 -22.81 23.47 -2.64
N LEU A 279 -23.12 24.11 -1.51
CA LEU A 279 -23.18 25.57 -1.35
C LEU A 279 -22.42 26.01 -0.10
N LEU A 280 -22.06 27.29 -0.02
CA LEU A 280 -21.50 27.90 1.18
C LEU A 280 -22.58 28.00 2.28
N SER A 281 -22.21 27.66 3.52
CA SER A 281 -23.16 27.61 4.67
C SER A 281 -23.85 28.94 4.98
N THR A 282 -23.23 30.06 4.62
CA THR A 282 -23.69 31.42 4.90
C THR A 282 -24.42 32.08 3.73
N ASN A 283 -24.65 31.35 2.64
CA ASN A 283 -25.20 31.91 1.42
C ASN A 283 -26.74 32.00 1.46
N ALA A 284 -27.26 33.22 1.67
CA ALA A 284 -28.69 33.50 1.70
C ALA A 284 -29.32 33.77 0.31
N THR A 285 -28.53 33.91 -0.76
CA THR A 285 -29.01 34.39 -2.07
C THR A 285 -29.28 33.27 -3.07
N CYS A 286 -28.78 32.05 -2.82
CA CYS A 286 -29.34 30.85 -3.44
C CYS A 286 -30.59 30.44 -2.66
N THR A 287 -31.71 30.18 -3.33
CA THR A 287 -32.89 29.61 -2.65
C THR A 287 -32.63 28.12 -2.39
N ALA A 288 -31.82 27.82 -1.39
CA ALA A 288 -31.43 26.47 -0.99
C ALA A 288 -32.60 25.69 -0.36
N ILE A 289 -32.55 24.37 -0.46
CA ILE A 289 -33.55 23.45 0.11
C ILE A 289 -32.87 22.39 0.97
N THR A 290 -33.66 21.59 1.69
CA THR A 290 -33.15 20.63 2.70
C THR A 290 -32.25 19.53 2.14
N SER A 291 -32.34 19.23 0.85
CA SER A 291 -31.50 18.24 0.18
C SER A 291 -30.16 18.82 -0.30
N ASP A 292 -29.89 20.11 -0.09
CA ASP A 292 -28.59 20.70 -0.37
C ASP A 292 -27.61 20.49 0.80
N VAL A 293 -26.33 20.41 0.46
CA VAL A 293 -25.21 20.36 1.40
C VAL A 293 -24.63 21.76 1.54
N ALA A 294 -24.72 22.33 2.74
CA ALA A 294 -24.25 23.68 3.03
C ALA A 294 -23.11 23.63 4.05
N VAL A 295 -21.89 23.94 3.63
CA VAL A 295 -20.65 23.76 4.43
C VAL A 295 -19.65 24.89 4.17
N ASP A 296 -18.58 24.97 4.97
CA ASP A 296 -17.47 25.93 4.79
C ASP A 296 -16.15 25.26 4.37
N SER A 297 -16.14 23.93 4.27
CA SER A 297 -15.02 23.13 3.74
C SER A 297 -15.58 22.20 2.67
N PHE A 298 -15.07 22.33 1.44
CA PHE A 298 -15.68 21.73 0.25
C PHE A 298 -14.95 20.50 -0.28
N GLY A 299 -13.67 20.32 0.06
CA GLY A 299 -12.82 19.23 -0.44
C GLY A 299 -12.74 19.21 -1.97
N LEU A 300 -12.31 20.31 -2.59
CA LEU A 300 -12.16 20.42 -4.04
C LEU A 300 -10.69 20.62 -4.38
N GLU A 301 -10.21 19.92 -5.41
CA GLU A 301 -8.87 20.15 -5.93
C GLU A 301 -8.79 21.41 -6.80
N ASP A 302 -7.59 21.73 -7.29
CA ASP A 302 -7.42 22.72 -8.35
C ASP A 302 -7.88 22.18 -9.71
N LEU A 303 -8.16 23.09 -10.66
CA LEU A 303 -8.45 22.71 -12.03
C LEU A 303 -7.24 21.97 -12.61
N GLY A 304 -7.45 20.73 -13.07
CA GLY A 304 -6.38 19.89 -13.55
C GLY A 304 -6.84 18.90 -14.62
N ASN A 305 -5.85 18.22 -15.21
CA ASN A 305 -6.10 17.12 -16.13
C ASN A 305 -6.44 15.85 -15.36
N ASN A 306 -7.71 15.73 -14.95
CA ASN A 306 -8.22 14.61 -14.19
C ASN A 306 -8.82 13.50 -15.09
N GLY A 307 -8.32 13.41 -16.33
CA GLY A 307 -8.84 12.53 -17.38
C GLY A 307 -9.92 13.18 -18.23
N GLY A 308 -10.24 12.54 -19.36
CA GLY A 308 -11.25 13.01 -20.30
C GLY A 308 -10.79 14.12 -21.26
N PRO A 309 -11.73 14.74 -22.00
CA PRO A 309 -11.41 15.68 -23.09
C PRO A 309 -11.13 17.12 -22.61
N THR A 310 -11.47 17.47 -21.38
CA THR A 310 -11.29 18.82 -20.81
C THR A 310 -10.78 18.71 -19.37
N GLU A 311 -10.01 19.71 -18.93
CA GLU A 311 -9.63 19.81 -17.51
C GLU A 311 -10.88 19.92 -16.65
N THR A 312 -10.91 19.26 -15.50
CA THR A 312 -12.06 19.25 -14.58
C THR A 312 -11.56 19.37 -13.16
N ILE A 313 -12.41 19.83 -12.24
CA ILE A 313 -12.08 19.89 -10.81
C ILE A 313 -12.47 18.57 -10.17
N ALA A 314 -11.49 17.86 -9.62
CA ALA A 314 -11.69 16.61 -8.88
C ALA A 314 -12.11 16.89 -7.43
N LEU A 315 -12.65 15.86 -6.78
CA LEU A 315 -13.05 15.89 -5.38
C LEU A 315 -11.94 15.28 -4.53
N GLU A 316 -11.53 15.99 -3.48
CA GLU A 316 -10.58 15.45 -2.49
C GLU A 316 -11.22 14.30 -1.71
N SER A 317 -10.40 13.36 -1.25
CA SER A 317 -10.86 12.29 -0.35
C SER A 317 -11.53 12.88 0.90
N GLY A 318 -12.79 12.50 1.13
CA GLY A 318 -13.61 13.01 2.24
C GLY A 318 -14.40 14.28 1.91
N SER A 319 -14.39 14.74 0.65
CA SER A 319 -15.25 15.82 0.20
C SER A 319 -16.72 15.55 0.55
N PRO A 320 -17.46 16.56 1.06
CA PRO A 320 -18.91 16.46 1.30
C PRO A 320 -19.74 16.32 0.03
N ALA A 321 -19.17 16.48 -1.17
CA ALA A 321 -19.85 16.19 -2.43
C ALA A 321 -19.92 14.70 -2.77
N ILE A 322 -19.04 13.88 -2.17
CA ILE A 322 -18.93 12.44 -2.46
C ILE A 322 -20.18 11.71 -1.95
N ASN A 323 -20.83 10.96 -2.85
CA ASN A 323 -22.09 10.23 -2.69
C ASN A 323 -23.25 11.10 -2.13
N ALA A 324 -23.19 12.41 -2.33
CA ALA A 324 -24.17 13.36 -1.80
C ALA A 324 -25.15 13.90 -2.86
N GLY A 325 -25.02 13.44 -4.11
CA GLY A 325 -25.94 13.77 -5.19
C GLY A 325 -27.29 13.07 -5.06
N GLU A 326 -28.10 13.17 -6.12
CA GLU A 326 -29.44 12.58 -6.18
C GLU A 326 -29.43 11.04 -5.98
N PRO A 327 -30.03 10.49 -4.91
CA PRO A 327 -29.95 9.05 -4.58
C PRO A 327 -30.65 8.11 -5.57
N ASN A 328 -31.64 8.63 -6.31
CA ASN A 328 -32.40 7.88 -7.31
C ASN A 328 -32.10 8.39 -8.73
N PHE A 329 -30.89 8.90 -8.95
CA PHE A 329 -30.48 9.37 -10.25
C PHE A 329 -30.65 8.28 -11.32
N THR A 330 -31.17 8.67 -12.47
CA THR A 330 -31.30 7.79 -13.64
C THR A 330 -30.61 8.45 -14.82
N SER A 331 -29.78 7.68 -15.52
CA SER A 331 -29.20 8.13 -16.79
C SER A 331 -30.28 8.57 -17.78
N PRO A 332 -30.00 9.57 -18.65
CA PRO A 332 -28.72 10.25 -18.86
C PRO A 332 -28.47 11.49 -17.96
N PRO A 333 -27.21 12.00 -17.86
CA PRO A 333 -26.01 11.48 -18.53
C PRO A 333 -25.47 10.18 -17.91
N ASP A 334 -24.94 9.30 -18.76
CA ASP A 334 -24.30 8.03 -18.35
C ASP A 334 -22.90 8.21 -17.77
N PHE A 335 -22.28 9.35 -18.06
CA PHE A 335 -20.89 9.65 -17.73
C PHE A 335 -20.78 11.02 -17.04
N ASP A 336 -19.71 11.24 -16.28
CA ASP A 336 -19.37 12.57 -15.78
C ASP A 336 -18.69 13.42 -16.88
N GLN A 337 -18.12 14.58 -16.53
CA GLN A 337 -17.48 15.48 -17.49
C GLN A 337 -16.36 14.80 -18.32
N ARG A 338 -15.73 13.76 -17.78
CA ARG A 338 -14.55 13.12 -18.39
C ARG A 338 -14.93 12.16 -19.52
N GLY A 339 -16.18 11.75 -19.64
CA GLY A 339 -16.70 10.98 -20.79
C GLY A 339 -16.75 9.46 -20.59
N GLU A 340 -16.74 8.70 -21.69
CA GLU A 340 -17.20 7.29 -21.75
C GLU A 340 -16.55 6.32 -20.76
N ASP A 341 -15.31 6.57 -20.31
CA ASP A 341 -14.62 5.72 -19.34
C ASP A 341 -14.92 6.09 -17.88
N PHE A 342 -15.73 7.12 -17.65
CA PHE A 342 -16.02 7.70 -16.35
C PHE A 342 -17.53 7.73 -16.11
N ALA A 343 -18.07 6.55 -15.81
CA ALA A 343 -19.48 6.34 -15.48
C ALA A 343 -19.95 7.33 -14.40
N ARG A 344 -21.13 7.90 -14.60
CA ARG A 344 -21.72 8.88 -13.66
C ARG A 344 -22.20 8.26 -12.36
N ILE A 345 -22.46 6.95 -12.36
CA ILE A 345 -22.97 6.23 -11.21
C ILE A 345 -21.87 5.26 -10.77
N VAL A 346 -21.09 5.63 -9.76
CA VAL A 346 -20.14 4.74 -9.10
C VAL A 346 -20.72 4.30 -7.76
N GLY A 347 -20.86 2.99 -7.55
CA GLY A 347 -21.51 2.47 -6.34
C GLY A 347 -23.03 2.62 -6.39
N LYS A 348 -23.61 3.55 -5.59
CA LYS A 348 -25.09 3.69 -5.46
C LYS A 348 -25.62 5.10 -5.69
N THR A 349 -24.87 6.15 -5.34
CA THR A 349 -25.33 7.54 -5.40
C THR A 349 -24.28 8.34 -6.15
N ILE A 350 -24.71 9.20 -7.08
CA ILE A 350 -23.78 10.08 -7.79
C ILE A 350 -23.18 11.11 -6.85
N ASP A 351 -22.07 11.70 -7.27
CA ASP A 351 -21.50 12.86 -6.61
C ASP A 351 -22.17 14.15 -7.09
N ILE A 352 -22.13 15.16 -6.22
CA ILE A 352 -22.49 16.53 -6.57
C ILE A 352 -21.37 17.09 -7.46
N GLY A 353 -21.73 17.73 -8.58
CA GLY A 353 -20.79 18.42 -9.45
C GLY A 353 -20.55 17.75 -10.79
N ALA A 354 -19.52 18.24 -11.50
CA ALA A 354 -19.15 17.76 -12.84
C ALA A 354 -18.30 16.49 -12.83
N TYR A 355 -17.78 16.10 -11.67
CA TYR A 355 -16.84 15.00 -11.46
C TYR A 355 -17.44 13.93 -10.54
N GLU A 356 -17.16 12.67 -10.84
CA GLU A 356 -17.54 11.50 -10.03
C GLU A 356 -16.28 10.87 -9.39
N TYR A 357 -16.15 10.96 -8.08
CA TYR A 357 -15.07 10.37 -7.30
C TYR A 357 -15.07 8.85 -7.40
N ARG A 358 -13.92 8.28 -7.77
CA ARG A 358 -13.82 6.85 -8.05
C ARG A 358 -12.56 6.25 -7.42
N PRO A 359 -12.59 5.90 -6.13
CA PRO A 359 -11.44 5.24 -5.52
C PRO A 359 -11.24 3.85 -6.14
N PRO A 360 -10.02 3.28 -6.08
CA PRO A 360 -9.76 1.89 -6.46
C PRO A 360 -10.74 0.93 -5.78
N LEU A 361 -11.16 -0.17 -6.43
CA LEU A 361 -12.10 -1.13 -5.83
C LEU A 361 -11.39 -2.46 -5.53
N PRO A 362 -11.44 -2.96 -4.28
CA PRO A 362 -10.83 -4.26 -3.96
C PRO A 362 -11.57 -5.39 -4.67
N LEU A 363 -10.84 -6.25 -5.38
CA LEU A 363 -11.32 -7.50 -5.96
C LEU A 363 -10.85 -8.72 -5.16
N ALA A 364 -9.63 -8.69 -4.64
CA ALA A 364 -9.07 -9.71 -3.77
C ALA A 364 -8.20 -9.08 -2.68
N ASN A 365 -8.31 -9.61 -1.47
CA ASN A 365 -7.40 -9.37 -0.36
C ASN A 365 -7.55 -10.56 0.61
N THR A 366 -7.19 -11.75 0.13
CA THR A 366 -7.45 -13.03 0.83
C THR A 366 -6.35 -13.39 1.82
N GLY A 367 -5.22 -12.68 1.79
CA GLY A 367 -4.01 -13.01 2.53
C GLY A 367 -3.18 -14.11 1.86
N LEU A 368 -2.04 -14.41 2.49
CA LEU A 368 -1.05 -15.40 2.03
C LEU A 368 -0.83 -16.47 3.10
N THR A 369 -0.65 -17.71 2.68
CA THR A 369 -0.20 -18.81 3.55
C THR A 369 1.07 -19.44 2.98
N LEU A 370 2.08 -19.63 3.82
CA LEU A 370 3.35 -20.25 3.46
C LEU A 370 3.97 -20.98 4.65
N ASP A 371 4.95 -21.84 4.37
CA ASP A 371 5.73 -22.50 5.40
C ASP A 371 6.80 -21.54 5.96
N GLU A 372 7.24 -21.79 7.18
CA GLU A 372 8.33 -21.06 7.81
C GLU A 372 9.61 -21.07 6.97
N GLY A 373 10.29 -19.93 6.92
CA GLY A 373 11.49 -19.70 6.10
C GLY A 373 11.24 -19.69 4.59
N ALA A 374 10.02 -20.01 4.14
CA ALA A 374 9.70 -20.08 2.73
C ALA A 374 9.56 -18.68 2.09
N THR A 375 9.56 -18.66 0.77
CA THR A 375 9.20 -17.49 -0.04
C THR A 375 8.00 -17.83 -0.90
N ALA A 376 6.97 -16.99 -0.84
CA ALA A 376 5.77 -17.14 -1.67
C ALA A 376 5.48 -15.85 -2.45
N THR A 377 4.79 -16.00 -3.57
CA THR A 377 4.38 -14.88 -4.44
C THR A 377 2.99 -14.41 -4.03
N ILE A 378 2.80 -13.09 -3.98
CA ILE A 378 1.48 -12.46 -3.82
C ILE A 378 1.01 -12.11 -5.23
N SER A 379 0.10 -12.92 -5.77
CA SER A 379 -0.48 -12.76 -7.11
C SER A 379 -1.89 -12.15 -7.02
N THR A 380 -2.57 -12.06 -8.16
CA THR A 380 -3.94 -11.53 -8.21
C THR A 380 -4.96 -12.38 -7.46
N SER A 381 -4.68 -13.67 -7.21
CA SER A 381 -5.56 -14.46 -6.33
C SER A 381 -5.51 -14.01 -4.87
N GLU A 382 -4.38 -13.47 -4.43
CA GLU A 382 -4.19 -13.02 -3.05
C GLU A 382 -4.54 -11.55 -2.87
N LEU A 383 -4.11 -10.69 -3.80
CA LEU A 383 -4.25 -9.24 -3.72
C LEU A 383 -4.57 -8.66 -5.10
N GLU A 384 -5.75 -8.07 -5.27
CA GLU A 384 -6.15 -7.47 -6.54
C GLU A 384 -7.08 -6.30 -6.29
N TYR A 385 -6.78 -5.15 -6.91
CA TYR A 385 -7.66 -4.01 -6.95
C TYR A 385 -7.95 -3.67 -8.42
N SER A 386 -9.16 -3.16 -8.65
CA SER A 386 -9.60 -2.71 -9.96
C SER A 386 -9.77 -1.21 -10.00
N TYR A 387 -9.50 -0.68 -11.18
CA TYR A 387 -9.88 0.64 -11.63
C TYR A 387 -10.31 0.48 -13.10
N PRO A 388 -11.20 1.33 -13.66
CA PRO A 388 -11.81 1.07 -14.96
C PRO A 388 -10.83 0.71 -16.08
N SER A 389 -11.36 -0.08 -17.03
CA SER A 389 -10.73 -1.31 -17.52
C SER A 389 -9.44 -1.19 -18.34
N ASP A 390 -8.91 0.01 -18.54
CA ASP A 390 -7.63 0.31 -19.20
C ASP A 390 -6.56 0.87 -18.24
N LYS A 391 -6.94 1.22 -17.01
CA LYS A 391 -6.10 1.93 -16.04
C LYS A 391 -5.81 1.18 -14.74
N ALA A 392 -6.20 -0.10 -14.63
CA ALA A 392 -5.87 -0.91 -13.45
C ALA A 392 -4.35 -0.97 -13.19
N ASN A 393 -3.53 -0.96 -14.24
CA ASN A 393 -2.07 -0.92 -14.14
C ASN A 393 -1.51 0.41 -13.59
N GLU A 394 -2.33 1.47 -13.51
CA GLU A 394 -1.96 2.78 -12.95
C GLU A 394 -2.18 2.83 -11.42
N LEU A 395 -2.73 1.76 -10.82
CA LEU A 395 -2.92 1.69 -9.37
C LEU A 395 -1.59 1.54 -8.63
N THR A 396 -1.40 2.41 -7.64
CA THR A 396 -0.22 2.44 -6.79
C THR A 396 -0.58 2.03 -5.37
N PHE A 397 0.14 1.04 -4.87
CA PHE A 397 0.07 0.56 -3.50
C PHE A 397 1.23 1.19 -2.72
N LYS A 398 0.94 1.78 -1.56
CA LYS A 398 1.96 2.33 -0.67
C LYS A 398 1.94 1.58 0.65
N VAL A 399 3.07 1.00 1.04
CA VAL A 399 3.21 0.30 2.32
C VAL A 399 3.17 1.32 3.45
N THR A 400 2.21 1.21 4.36
CA THR A 400 2.08 2.06 5.55
C THR A 400 2.66 1.42 6.80
N ASP A 401 2.69 0.09 6.83
CA ASP A 401 3.35 -0.71 7.85
C ASP A 401 3.93 -1.97 7.21
N ALA A 402 5.23 -2.19 7.37
CA ALA A 402 5.93 -3.33 6.77
C ALA A 402 5.90 -4.52 7.74
N PRO A 403 6.00 -5.77 7.26
CA PRO A 403 6.00 -6.92 8.16
C PRO A 403 7.32 -6.98 8.95
N ASP A 404 7.25 -7.32 10.25
CA ASP A 404 8.42 -7.40 11.14
C ASP A 404 9.17 -8.74 11.05
N ASN A 405 8.50 -9.83 10.65
CA ASN A 405 9.02 -11.20 10.69
C ASN A 405 9.27 -11.75 9.27
N GLY A 406 9.96 -10.96 8.45
CA GLY A 406 10.24 -11.29 7.05
C GLY A 406 10.39 -10.07 6.16
N ASP A 407 10.52 -10.33 4.87
CA ASP A 407 10.70 -9.29 3.86
C ASP A 407 9.58 -9.35 2.81
N LEU A 408 8.82 -8.25 2.69
CA LEU A 408 8.03 -7.97 1.49
C LEU A 408 8.95 -7.40 0.42
N LYS A 409 8.94 -7.97 -0.79
CA LYS A 409 9.83 -7.61 -1.90
C LYS A 409 9.06 -7.37 -3.18
N ASN A 410 9.42 -6.31 -3.91
CA ASN A 410 9.00 -6.06 -5.29
C ASN A 410 10.20 -6.23 -6.22
N ASP A 411 10.12 -7.17 -7.16
CA ASP A 411 11.22 -7.52 -8.08
C ASP A 411 12.57 -7.72 -7.36
N GLY A 412 12.52 -8.41 -6.21
CA GLY A 412 13.69 -8.69 -5.37
C GLY A 412 14.13 -7.56 -4.43
N THR A 413 13.59 -6.34 -4.58
CA THR A 413 13.90 -5.21 -3.70
C THR A 413 12.99 -5.20 -2.48
N LYS A 414 13.56 -5.17 -1.26
CA LYS A 414 12.79 -5.06 -0.01
C LYS A 414 12.00 -3.75 0.02
N LEU A 415 10.71 -3.84 0.31
CA LEU A 415 9.82 -2.73 0.55
C LEU A 415 9.76 -2.41 2.04
N ASN A 416 9.93 -1.13 2.38
CA ASN A 416 9.80 -0.58 3.71
C ASN A 416 8.58 0.34 3.77
N LYS A 417 8.29 0.86 4.96
CA LYS A 417 7.27 1.89 5.14
C LYS A 417 7.52 3.09 4.20
N ASN A 418 6.47 3.49 3.50
CA ASN A 418 6.38 4.48 2.43
C ASN A 418 6.89 4.06 1.06
N ASP A 419 7.48 2.88 0.90
CA ASP A 419 7.80 2.36 -0.43
C ASP A 419 6.52 1.95 -1.16
N THR A 420 6.58 1.92 -2.50
CA THR A 420 5.43 1.66 -3.35
C THR A 420 5.65 0.51 -4.32
N PHE A 421 4.55 -0.10 -4.74
CA PHE A 421 4.47 -1.06 -5.85
C PHE A 421 3.14 -0.82 -6.60
N THR A 422 2.95 -1.46 -7.76
CA THR A 422 1.75 -1.25 -8.59
C THR A 422 0.95 -2.52 -8.79
N GLN A 423 -0.29 -2.39 -9.26
CA GLN A 423 -1.08 -3.55 -9.70
C GLN A 423 -0.34 -4.33 -10.80
N ALA A 424 0.35 -3.64 -11.71
CA ALA A 424 1.16 -4.30 -12.74
C ALA A 424 2.31 -5.14 -12.16
N ASN A 425 2.86 -4.79 -10.99
CA ASN A 425 3.83 -5.63 -10.30
C ASN A 425 3.19 -6.93 -9.78
N ILE A 426 1.96 -6.86 -9.25
CA ILE A 426 1.21 -8.05 -8.81
C ILE A 426 0.85 -8.92 -10.02
N ASP A 427 0.29 -8.33 -11.07
CA ASP A 427 -0.09 -9.02 -12.31
C ASP A 427 1.11 -9.70 -12.97
N GLY A 428 2.30 -9.10 -12.81
CA GLY A 428 3.58 -9.64 -13.25
C GLY A 428 4.23 -10.65 -12.30
N ASN A 429 3.58 -11.04 -11.19
CA ASN A 429 4.11 -11.93 -10.16
C ASN A 429 5.45 -11.47 -9.54
N GLN A 430 5.63 -10.15 -9.42
CA GLN A 430 6.87 -9.53 -8.91
C GLN A 430 6.84 -9.30 -7.40
N LEU A 431 5.64 -9.21 -6.80
CA LEU A 431 5.47 -9.05 -5.36
C LEU A 431 5.61 -10.39 -4.65
N LYS A 432 6.54 -10.48 -3.69
CA LYS A 432 6.85 -11.70 -2.95
C LYS A 432 7.03 -11.39 -1.47
N TYR A 433 6.74 -12.38 -0.63
CA TYR A 433 7.07 -12.34 0.78
C TYR A 433 8.00 -13.50 1.12
N THR A 434 9.06 -13.22 1.85
CA THR A 434 10.00 -14.20 2.40
C THR A 434 9.91 -14.18 3.92
N HIS A 435 9.57 -15.32 4.54
CA HIS A 435 9.58 -15.46 5.99
C HIS A 435 11.02 -15.53 6.52
N ASP A 436 11.27 -15.03 7.73
CA ASP A 436 12.64 -14.94 8.30
C ASP A 436 13.14 -16.22 9.00
N GLY A 437 12.26 -17.22 9.16
CA GLY A 437 12.57 -18.48 9.83
C GLY A 437 12.47 -18.41 11.36
N SER A 438 11.67 -17.48 11.88
CA SER A 438 11.26 -17.50 13.29
C SER A 438 9.96 -18.29 13.51
N GLU A 439 9.75 -18.79 14.72
CA GLU A 439 8.57 -19.60 15.12
C GLU A 439 7.26 -18.81 15.28
N THR A 440 7.08 -17.82 14.43
CA THR A 440 6.07 -16.82 14.59
C THR A 440 5.01 -17.11 13.51
N THR A 441 3.71 -17.05 13.85
CA THR A 441 2.67 -17.80 13.11
C THR A 441 1.65 -16.95 12.35
N SER A 442 1.61 -15.63 12.60
CA SER A 442 0.68 -14.74 11.89
C SER A 442 1.11 -13.27 11.95
N TYR A 443 1.01 -12.56 10.84
CA TYR A 443 1.25 -11.11 10.75
C TYR A 443 0.44 -10.48 9.62
N SER A 444 0.73 -9.22 9.37
CA SER A 444 0.25 -8.50 8.21
C SER A 444 1.24 -7.43 7.78
N PHE A 445 1.01 -6.88 6.60
CA PHE A 445 1.48 -5.55 6.27
C PHE A 445 0.27 -4.66 5.99
N ALA A 446 0.39 -3.38 6.28
CA ALA A 446 -0.64 -2.39 6.00
C ALA A 446 -0.25 -1.54 4.79
N PHE A 447 -1.25 -1.10 4.03
CA PHE A 447 -1.04 -0.32 2.82
C PHE A 447 -2.21 0.62 2.51
N THR A 448 -1.97 1.56 1.60
CA THR A 448 -3.00 2.33 0.91
C THR A 448 -2.97 1.99 -0.57
N VAL A 449 -4.10 2.14 -1.27
CA VAL A 449 -4.19 1.99 -2.73
C VAL A 449 -4.73 3.28 -3.32
N SER A 450 -3.98 3.89 -4.24
CA SER A 450 -4.41 5.09 -4.96
C SER A 450 -4.42 4.85 -6.46
N ASN A 451 -5.25 5.61 -7.18
CA ASN A 451 -5.16 5.67 -8.64
C ASN A 451 -4.28 6.84 -9.10
N SER A 452 -4.24 7.08 -10.41
CA SER A 452 -3.46 8.16 -11.04
C SER A 452 -3.93 9.59 -10.69
N PHE A 453 -5.06 9.71 -10.01
CA PHE A 453 -5.69 10.97 -9.60
C PHE A 453 -5.73 11.11 -8.07
N ASP A 454 -4.87 10.38 -7.35
CA ASP A 454 -4.74 10.39 -5.88
C ASP A 454 -6.02 10.02 -5.10
N GLU A 455 -7.06 9.53 -5.77
CA GLU A 455 -8.24 8.95 -5.13
C GLU A 455 -7.80 7.67 -4.42
N THR A 456 -7.86 7.68 -3.09
CA THR A 456 -7.14 6.71 -2.25
C THR A 456 -8.09 5.94 -1.34
N ILE A 457 -7.88 4.62 -1.23
CA ILE A 457 -8.37 3.81 -0.12
C ILE A 457 -7.26 3.66 0.92
N THR A 458 -7.57 4.00 2.17
CA THR A 458 -6.65 3.89 3.31
C THR A 458 -6.90 2.62 4.13
N ASP A 459 -6.02 2.39 5.11
CA ASP A 459 -6.21 1.40 6.18
C ASP A 459 -6.44 -0.03 5.69
N GLN A 460 -5.84 -0.37 4.54
CA GLN A 460 -5.87 -1.74 4.02
C GLN A 460 -4.82 -2.57 4.76
N THR A 461 -5.16 -3.83 5.01
CA THR A 461 -4.29 -4.79 5.69
C THR A 461 -4.28 -6.10 4.91
N PHE A 462 -3.10 -6.65 4.66
CA PHE A 462 -2.91 -7.95 4.01
C PHE A 462 -2.37 -8.95 5.03
N SER A 463 -3.12 -10.02 5.31
CA SER A 463 -2.76 -11.03 6.32
C SER A 463 -1.80 -12.07 5.76
N ILE A 464 -0.84 -12.49 6.58
CA ILE A 464 0.12 -13.56 6.30
C ILE A 464 0.02 -14.59 7.41
N THR A 465 -0.19 -15.85 7.04
CA THR A 465 -0.24 -17.00 7.96
C THR A 465 0.95 -17.90 7.68
N VAL A 466 1.70 -18.25 8.71
CA VAL A 466 2.88 -19.12 8.60
C VAL A 466 2.57 -20.47 9.22
N THR A 467 2.89 -21.53 8.48
CA THR A 467 2.89 -22.90 9.00
C THR A 467 4.29 -23.19 9.53
N ALA A 468 4.41 -23.44 10.84
CA ALA A 468 5.69 -23.80 11.47
C ALA A 468 6.28 -25.05 10.81
N VAL A 469 7.60 -25.09 10.71
CA VAL A 469 8.35 -26.21 10.12
C VAL A 469 9.23 -26.83 11.21
N ASP A 470 9.14 -28.15 11.36
CA ASP A 470 9.85 -28.92 12.40
C ASP A 470 11.36 -28.74 12.35
N ASP A 471 11.92 -28.21 13.44
CA ASP A 471 13.33 -27.87 13.62
C ASP A 471 14.08 -29.02 14.32
N PRO A 472 15.38 -29.23 14.03
CA PRO A 472 16.12 -30.32 14.65
C PRO A 472 16.48 -30.01 16.12
N LEU A 473 16.18 -30.97 16.99
CA LEU A 473 16.59 -30.93 18.40
C LEU A 473 18.12 -30.78 18.58
N GLU A 474 18.54 -29.87 19.46
CA GLU A 474 19.93 -29.59 19.81
C GLU A 474 20.18 -29.75 21.33
N ILE A 475 21.30 -30.41 21.68
CA ILE A 475 21.81 -30.48 23.06
C ILE A 475 23.01 -29.52 23.20
N ILE A 476 22.84 -28.46 23.98
CA ILE A 476 23.90 -27.51 24.32
C ILE A 476 24.54 -27.96 25.64
N ALA A 477 25.83 -28.28 25.61
CA ALA A 477 26.58 -28.76 26.77
C ALA A 477 28.07 -28.37 26.65
N PRO A 478 28.80 -28.20 27.76
CA PRO A 478 30.25 -27.96 27.72
C PRO A 478 31.01 -29.22 27.29
N GLU A 479 32.10 -29.06 26.54
CA GLU A 479 32.80 -30.22 25.96
C GLU A 479 33.84 -30.87 26.90
N ASN A 480 34.30 -30.19 27.95
CA ASN A 480 35.24 -30.72 28.94
C ASN A 480 35.14 -29.96 30.26
N LEU A 481 35.16 -30.65 31.40
CA LEU A 481 35.20 -30.06 32.73
C LEU A 481 36.27 -30.70 33.61
N GLY A 482 36.66 -29.99 34.67
CA GLY A 482 37.59 -30.49 35.67
C GLY A 482 37.12 -30.16 37.07
N THR A 483 37.30 -31.10 38.00
CA THR A 483 37.03 -30.90 39.43
C THR A 483 38.07 -31.59 40.30
N GLY A 484 38.02 -31.34 41.60
CA GLY A 484 38.84 -32.03 42.59
C GLY A 484 38.18 -33.32 43.10
N ILE A 485 38.98 -34.24 43.63
CA ILE A 485 38.48 -35.41 44.38
C ILE A 485 37.44 -34.99 45.44
N ASN A 486 36.33 -35.71 45.53
CA ASN A 486 35.23 -35.41 46.45
C ASN A 486 34.62 -33.98 46.31
N THR A 487 34.88 -33.27 45.20
CA THR A 487 34.39 -31.91 44.95
C THR A 487 33.35 -31.92 43.84
N GLY A 488 32.11 -31.54 44.16
CA GLY A 488 31.02 -31.48 43.19
C GLY A 488 31.19 -30.36 42.15
N LEU A 489 30.63 -30.59 40.95
CA LEU A 489 30.45 -29.59 39.90
C LEU A 489 28.99 -29.11 39.89
N THR A 490 28.77 -27.85 39.51
CA THR A 490 27.43 -27.29 39.33
C THR A 490 27.31 -26.66 37.95
N PHE A 491 26.25 -27.01 37.21
CA PHE A 491 25.94 -26.48 35.90
C PHE A 491 25.12 -25.20 36.03
N SER A 492 25.55 -24.11 35.40
CA SER A 492 24.89 -22.80 35.48
C SER A 492 24.69 -22.24 34.08
N SER A 493 23.52 -22.53 33.49
CA SER A 493 23.13 -22.08 32.14
C SER A 493 24.01 -22.53 30.97
N ASN A 494 24.91 -23.49 31.17
CA ASN A 494 25.78 -24.05 30.13
C ASN A 494 25.35 -25.44 29.65
N LEU A 495 24.27 -25.97 30.22
CA LEU A 495 23.63 -27.23 29.82
C LEU A 495 22.14 -26.97 29.59
N SER A 496 21.68 -27.18 28.36
CA SER A 496 20.27 -27.01 27.97
C SER A 496 19.94 -27.82 26.72
N ILE A 497 18.65 -28.09 26.53
CA ILE A 497 18.08 -28.66 25.32
C ILE A 497 17.30 -27.56 24.59
N LYS A 498 17.42 -27.52 23.27
CA LYS A 498 16.74 -26.56 22.40
C LYS A 498 16.08 -27.30 21.24
N ASP A 499 14.85 -26.94 20.96
CA ASP A 499 14.03 -27.40 19.84
C ASP A 499 12.90 -26.35 19.77
N ASP A 500 12.85 -25.60 18.67
CA ASP A 500 12.14 -24.32 18.63
C ASP A 500 10.62 -24.52 18.41
N ASP A 501 10.20 -25.63 17.78
CA ASP A 501 8.80 -25.94 17.50
C ASP A 501 8.20 -27.07 18.38
N GLU A 502 9.03 -27.81 19.14
CA GLU A 502 8.55 -28.83 20.07
C GLU A 502 7.82 -28.22 21.30
N THR A 503 6.48 -28.28 21.24
CA THR A 503 5.60 -27.79 22.33
C THR A 503 5.17 -28.89 23.32
N GLY A 504 5.47 -30.14 23.02
CA GLY A 504 5.15 -31.33 23.79
C GLY A 504 6.16 -31.64 24.89
N SER A 505 6.14 -32.90 25.34
CA SER A 505 7.06 -33.40 26.35
C SER A 505 8.05 -34.37 25.73
N ILE A 506 9.33 -34.13 25.98
CA ILE A 506 10.44 -34.97 25.53
C ILE A 506 11.03 -35.74 26.70
N THR A 507 11.70 -36.85 26.38
CA THR A 507 12.37 -37.70 27.36
C THR A 507 13.88 -37.49 27.31
N VAL A 508 14.49 -37.19 28.46
CA VAL A 508 15.93 -37.00 28.63
C VAL A 508 16.48 -38.14 29.47
N GLU A 509 17.51 -38.78 28.97
CA GLU A 509 18.31 -39.79 29.67
C GLU A 509 19.66 -39.18 30.03
N LEU A 510 19.98 -39.13 31.32
CA LEU A 510 21.29 -38.72 31.83
C LEU A 510 21.98 -39.92 32.46
N THR A 511 23.24 -40.14 32.13
CA THR A 511 24.06 -41.19 32.75
C THR A 511 25.41 -40.61 33.16
N ALA A 512 25.74 -40.70 34.44
CA ALA A 512 27.05 -40.35 34.97
C ALA A 512 27.89 -41.60 35.22
N THR A 513 29.17 -41.56 34.81
CA THR A 513 30.17 -42.52 35.27
C THR A 513 31.00 -41.90 36.39
N LYS A 514 31.39 -42.73 37.37
CA LYS A 514 32.27 -42.30 38.48
C LYS A 514 31.74 -41.10 39.27
N GLY A 515 30.41 -41.03 39.42
CA GLY A 515 29.72 -40.02 40.21
C GLY A 515 28.21 -40.17 40.15
N THR A 516 27.52 -39.28 40.84
CA THR A 516 26.05 -39.17 40.85
C THR A 516 25.62 -37.79 40.39
N LEU A 517 24.49 -37.72 39.70
CA LEU A 517 23.87 -36.47 39.28
C LEU A 517 22.77 -36.08 40.27
N THR A 518 22.56 -34.79 40.48
CA THR A 518 21.40 -34.28 41.22
C THR A 518 20.82 -33.08 40.48
N LEU A 519 19.56 -33.17 40.05
CA LEU A 519 18.84 -32.07 39.41
C LEU A 519 18.58 -30.93 40.38
N SER A 520 18.44 -29.70 39.88
CA SER A 520 18.11 -28.54 40.74
C SER A 520 16.68 -28.60 41.28
N GLY A 521 15.80 -29.36 40.63
CA GLY A 521 14.45 -29.69 41.06
C GLY A 521 13.68 -30.53 40.04
N THR A 522 12.65 -31.23 40.49
CA THR A 522 11.86 -32.17 39.66
C THR A 522 10.46 -31.65 39.30
N SER A 523 10.16 -30.38 39.61
CA SER A 523 8.84 -29.81 39.41
C SER A 523 8.46 -29.74 37.92
N GLY A 524 7.40 -30.45 37.55
CA GLY A 524 6.94 -30.55 36.15
C GLY A 524 7.67 -31.63 35.34
N LEU A 525 8.53 -32.43 35.97
CA LEU A 525 9.12 -33.63 35.40
C LEU A 525 8.37 -34.88 35.88
N THR A 526 8.49 -35.95 35.10
CA THR A 526 7.93 -37.28 35.39
C THR A 526 8.99 -38.36 35.15
N ASN A 527 8.79 -39.58 35.68
CA ASN A 527 9.65 -40.78 35.58
C ASN A 527 10.91 -40.83 36.47
N ASP A 528 11.32 -39.72 37.07
CA ASP A 528 12.31 -39.67 38.14
C ASP A 528 11.70 -38.94 39.35
N THR A 529 11.74 -39.58 40.54
CA THR A 529 11.04 -39.09 41.73
C THR A 529 11.95 -38.43 42.76
N ASP A 530 13.25 -38.71 42.76
CA ASP A 530 14.19 -38.13 43.71
C ASP A 530 15.17 -37.14 43.08
N GLY A 531 15.33 -37.18 41.75
CA GLY A 531 16.19 -36.27 41.02
C GLY A 531 17.67 -36.48 41.32
N SER A 532 18.07 -37.65 41.82
CA SER A 532 19.44 -37.90 42.28
C SER A 532 19.92 -39.34 42.07
N ASP A 533 20.51 -39.63 40.92
CA ASP A 533 20.97 -40.97 40.54
C ASP A 533 22.29 -40.96 39.74
N GLY A 534 22.94 -42.12 39.64
CA GLY A 534 24.03 -42.34 38.67
C GLY A 534 23.52 -42.46 37.23
N SER A 535 22.24 -42.79 37.04
CA SER A 535 21.55 -42.75 35.75
C SER A 535 20.08 -42.41 36.00
N MET A 536 19.56 -41.41 35.31
CA MET A 536 18.18 -40.95 35.44
C MET A 536 17.51 -40.77 34.09
N ASN A 537 16.20 -40.94 34.09
CA ASN A 537 15.35 -40.77 32.92
C ASN A 537 14.13 -39.98 33.33
N PHE A 538 13.96 -38.79 32.75
CA PHE A 538 12.84 -37.91 33.06
C PHE A 538 12.19 -37.34 31.81
N THR A 539 10.89 -37.04 31.91
CA THR A 539 10.08 -36.49 30.82
C THR A 539 9.38 -35.21 31.25
N GLY A 540 9.40 -34.20 30.37
CA GLY A 540 8.72 -32.92 30.59
C GLY A 540 8.86 -32.01 29.36
N THR A 541 8.30 -30.80 29.44
CA THR A 541 8.53 -29.79 28.40
C THR A 541 9.96 -29.24 28.48
N ILE A 542 10.49 -28.77 27.35
CA ILE A 542 11.86 -28.24 27.26
C ILE A 542 12.13 -27.16 28.32
N ALA A 543 11.18 -26.25 28.55
CA ALA A 543 11.30 -25.22 29.57
C ALA A 543 11.48 -25.80 30.99
N LYS A 544 10.76 -26.87 31.34
CA LYS A 544 10.86 -27.54 32.65
C LYS A 544 12.16 -28.31 32.78
N ILE A 545 12.56 -29.00 31.72
CA ILE A 545 13.84 -29.70 31.64
C ILE A 545 15.01 -28.72 31.83
N ASN A 546 15.05 -27.61 31.09
CA ASN A 546 16.11 -26.62 31.20
C ASN A 546 16.16 -25.95 32.59
N THR A 547 15.00 -25.82 33.25
CA THR A 547 14.95 -25.36 34.65
C THR A 547 15.63 -26.36 35.58
N ALA A 548 15.39 -27.66 35.40
CA ALA A 548 15.98 -28.72 36.22
C ALA A 548 17.49 -28.92 35.96
N LEU A 549 17.93 -28.74 34.72
CA LEU A 549 19.34 -28.79 34.33
C LEU A 549 20.13 -27.59 34.85
N ASN A 550 19.50 -26.42 34.91
CA ASN A 550 20.14 -25.22 35.46
C ASN A 550 20.26 -25.31 36.99
N GLY A 551 21.48 -25.45 37.48
CA GLY A 551 21.79 -25.73 38.89
C GLY A 551 21.98 -27.22 39.20
N MET A 552 21.90 -28.10 38.20
CA MET A 552 22.22 -29.53 38.37
C MET A 552 23.65 -29.68 38.89
N THR A 553 23.88 -30.69 39.73
CA THR A 553 25.22 -31.01 40.24
C THR A 553 25.69 -32.39 39.81
N PHE A 554 27.00 -32.53 39.63
CA PHE A 554 27.69 -33.81 39.51
C PHE A 554 28.59 -33.98 40.73
N THR A 555 28.37 -35.05 41.50
CA THR A 555 29.19 -35.38 42.67
C THR A 555 30.08 -36.58 42.32
N PRO A 556 31.41 -36.43 42.31
CA PRO A 556 32.34 -37.54 42.10
C PRO A 556 32.10 -38.72 43.04
N GLU A 557 32.39 -39.93 42.57
CA GLU A 557 32.50 -41.12 43.41
C GLU A 557 33.54 -40.86 44.51
N GLN A 558 33.24 -41.30 45.73
CA GLN A 558 34.08 -41.03 46.88
C GLN A 558 35.50 -41.56 46.65
N ASP A 559 36.48 -40.69 46.90
CA ASP A 559 37.90 -40.98 46.78
C ASP A 559 38.37 -41.43 45.37
N TYR A 560 37.60 -41.14 44.32
CA TYR A 560 38.00 -41.39 42.93
C TYR A 560 38.77 -40.20 42.33
N ALA A 561 39.85 -40.49 41.60
CA ALA A 561 40.57 -39.55 40.73
C ALA A 561 40.89 -40.22 39.40
N GLY A 562 40.79 -39.47 38.29
CA GLY A 562 40.98 -39.99 36.95
C GLY A 562 40.19 -39.25 35.88
N THR A 563 40.25 -39.76 34.65
CA THR A 563 39.62 -39.17 33.45
C THR A 563 38.45 -40.00 32.92
N GLU A 564 37.98 -41.02 33.66
CA GLU A 564 36.88 -41.89 33.21
C GLU A 564 35.50 -41.38 33.63
N ALA A 565 35.44 -40.27 34.36
CA ALA A 565 34.18 -39.63 34.72
C ALA A 565 33.61 -38.89 33.50
N LYS A 566 32.34 -39.14 33.21
CA LYS A 566 31.61 -38.49 32.12
C LYS A 566 30.12 -38.39 32.45
N ILE A 567 29.44 -37.49 31.74
CA ILE A 567 27.98 -37.39 31.72
C ILE A 567 27.53 -37.57 30.28
N ASP A 568 26.80 -38.64 29.99
CA ASP A 568 26.11 -38.82 28.72
C ASP A 568 24.70 -38.24 28.85
N ILE A 569 24.35 -37.32 27.96
CA ILE A 569 23.02 -36.71 27.82
C ILE A 569 22.43 -37.21 26.51
N LYS A 570 21.28 -37.87 26.59
CA LYS A 570 20.61 -38.40 25.42
C LYS A 570 19.15 -37.96 25.37
N VAL A 571 18.74 -37.52 24.19
CA VAL A 571 17.37 -37.10 23.90
C VAL A 571 16.99 -37.67 22.54
N GLY A 572 16.06 -38.64 22.52
CA GLY A 572 15.75 -39.37 21.29
C GLY A 572 17.00 -40.07 20.70
N THR A 573 17.42 -39.65 19.51
CA THR A 573 18.61 -40.13 18.81
C THR A 573 19.87 -39.29 19.06
N GLU A 574 19.72 -38.06 19.56
CA GLU A 574 20.84 -37.17 19.84
C GLU A 574 21.53 -37.57 21.14
N THR A 575 22.86 -37.51 21.15
CA THR A 575 23.67 -37.83 22.33
C THR A 575 24.87 -36.90 22.41
N LYS A 576 25.07 -36.30 23.58
CA LYS A 576 26.23 -35.45 23.89
C LYS A 576 26.90 -35.92 25.16
N THR A 577 28.22 -36.02 25.12
CA THR A 577 29.04 -36.46 26.25
C THR A 577 29.84 -35.29 26.80
N ILE A 578 29.80 -35.11 28.12
CA ILE A 578 30.66 -34.20 28.87
C ILE A 578 31.75 -35.04 29.53
N GLU A 579 33.02 -34.85 29.15
CA GLU A 579 34.15 -35.49 29.81
C GLU A 579 34.55 -34.69 31.07
N ILE A 580 34.79 -35.39 32.18
CA ILE A 580 35.14 -34.80 33.48
C ILE A 580 36.46 -35.37 33.98
N THR A 581 37.46 -34.50 34.15
CA THR A 581 38.72 -34.87 34.79
C THR A 581 38.66 -34.59 36.29
N ILE A 582 38.77 -35.63 37.11
CA ILE A 582 38.82 -35.52 38.57
C ILE A 582 40.27 -35.58 39.02
N SER A 583 40.78 -34.46 39.51
CA SER A 583 42.18 -34.31 39.90
C SER A 583 42.36 -34.51 41.40
N SER A 584 43.40 -35.26 41.77
CA SER A 584 43.90 -35.36 43.14
C SER A 584 45.41 -35.04 43.19
N VAL A 585 45.91 -34.86 44.41
CA VAL A 585 47.34 -34.87 44.74
C VAL A 585 47.57 -35.91 45.82
N THR A 586 48.62 -36.72 45.68
CA THR A 586 48.85 -37.87 46.54
C THR A 586 49.83 -37.55 47.67
N LEU A 587 49.43 -37.80 48.92
CA LEU A 587 50.33 -37.78 50.08
C LEU A 587 50.76 -39.21 50.42
N THR A 588 52.06 -39.48 50.32
CA THR A 588 52.66 -40.75 50.74
C THR A 588 53.49 -40.57 52.01
N ILE A 589 53.19 -41.35 53.04
CA ILE A 589 53.92 -41.35 54.31
C ILE A 589 54.76 -42.62 54.41
N PHE A 590 56.08 -42.45 54.43
CA PHE A 590 57.05 -43.48 54.76
C PHE A 590 57.35 -43.48 56.26
N ARG A 591 57.64 -44.66 56.81
CA ARG A 591 58.14 -44.81 58.19
C ARG A 591 59.57 -45.35 58.13
N ASN A 592 60.47 -44.76 58.92
CA ASN A 592 61.88 -45.14 58.95
C ASN A 592 62.44 -45.12 60.39
N GLY A 593 63.66 -45.62 60.57
CA GLY A 593 64.38 -45.67 61.86
C GLY A 593 64.39 -47.05 62.51
N THR A 594 64.98 -47.14 63.71
CA THR A 594 65.15 -48.40 64.44
C THR A 594 63.99 -48.77 65.36
N GLY A 595 63.08 -47.81 65.61
CA GLY A 595 61.87 -47.97 66.42
C GLY A 595 60.59 -48.03 65.58
N ASN A 596 59.45 -48.15 66.25
CA ASN A 596 58.14 -48.18 65.62
C ASN A 596 57.24 -47.04 66.12
N GLY A 597 56.21 -46.71 65.36
CA GLY A 597 55.19 -45.74 65.74
C GLY A 597 54.06 -45.62 64.72
N THR A 598 53.04 -44.87 65.08
CA THR A 598 51.88 -44.57 64.25
C THR A 598 51.91 -43.12 63.79
N VAL A 599 51.40 -42.86 62.59
CA VAL A 599 51.09 -41.54 62.03
C VAL A 599 49.61 -41.54 61.71
N SER A 600 48.83 -40.60 62.22
CA SER A 600 47.40 -40.51 61.90
C SER A 600 46.92 -39.08 61.81
N GLY A 601 45.93 -38.78 60.97
CA GLY A 601 45.37 -37.44 60.83
C GLY A 601 44.95 -37.11 59.40
N SER A 602 44.00 -36.18 59.21
CA SER A 602 43.40 -35.86 57.91
C SER A 602 42.96 -37.10 57.10
N GLY A 603 42.54 -38.16 57.80
CA GLY A 603 42.13 -39.43 57.21
C GLY A 603 43.27 -40.32 56.68
N ILE A 604 44.53 -40.03 57.01
CA ILE A 604 45.67 -40.95 56.92
C ILE A 604 45.79 -41.72 58.24
N ASN A 605 46.18 -42.99 58.18
CA ASN A 605 46.48 -43.80 59.35
C ASN A 605 47.57 -44.83 59.04
N CYS A 606 48.83 -44.46 59.24
CA CYS A 606 49.99 -45.33 59.07
C CYS A 606 50.39 -45.94 60.42
N GLY A 607 50.05 -47.19 60.71
CA GLY A 607 50.43 -47.73 62.03
C GLY A 607 49.99 -49.14 62.36
N ILE A 608 48.99 -49.66 61.66
CA ILE A 608 48.49 -51.03 61.81
C ILE A 608 48.80 -51.78 60.51
N GLU A 609 49.12 -53.07 60.58
CA GLU A 609 49.38 -53.88 59.39
C GLU A 609 48.15 -53.84 58.44
N GLY A 610 48.36 -53.43 57.19
CA GLY A 610 47.28 -53.24 56.20
C GLY A 610 46.55 -51.90 56.22
N THR A 611 47.11 -50.84 56.82
CA THR A 611 46.51 -49.47 56.83
C THR A 611 47.18 -48.50 55.85
N ASP A 612 46.40 -47.55 55.33
CA ASP A 612 46.81 -46.65 54.25
C ASP A 612 47.92 -45.68 54.65
N CYS A 613 49.03 -45.82 53.94
CA CYS A 613 50.17 -44.90 54.00
C CYS A 613 50.23 -43.96 52.79
N VAL A 614 49.22 -44.04 51.92
CA VAL A 614 49.06 -43.22 50.72
C VAL A 614 47.63 -42.72 50.71
N LYS A 615 47.42 -41.44 50.49
CA LYS A 615 46.06 -40.88 50.37
C LYS A 615 46.02 -39.71 49.41
N ASP A 616 44.95 -39.67 48.62
CA ASP A 616 44.66 -38.60 47.69
C ASP A 616 43.87 -37.47 48.35
N PHE A 617 44.23 -36.24 47.97
CA PHE A 617 43.62 -35.01 48.47
C PHE A 617 43.36 -34.04 47.33
N ASN A 618 42.54 -33.03 47.59
CA ASN A 618 42.49 -31.86 46.72
C ASN A 618 43.78 -31.06 46.85
N ASN A 619 44.23 -30.49 45.74
CA ASN A 619 45.32 -29.51 45.75
C ASN A 619 44.97 -28.33 46.68
N GLY A 620 45.90 -27.95 47.55
CA GLY A 620 45.70 -26.91 48.57
C GLY A 620 45.08 -27.41 49.89
N THR A 621 44.87 -28.72 50.06
CA THR A 621 44.31 -29.26 51.31
C THR A 621 45.26 -29.03 52.49
N SER A 622 44.74 -28.55 53.62
CA SER A 622 45.49 -28.45 54.87
C SER A 622 45.50 -29.81 55.58
N ILE A 623 46.69 -30.35 55.80
CA ILE A 623 46.95 -31.64 56.41
C ILE A 623 47.45 -31.44 57.84
N THR A 624 46.88 -32.18 58.78
CA THR A 624 47.35 -32.23 60.18
C THR A 624 47.56 -33.69 60.58
N LEU A 625 48.80 -34.05 60.92
CA LEU A 625 49.23 -35.39 61.30
C LEU A 625 49.68 -35.41 62.76
N THR A 626 49.32 -36.48 63.46
CA THR A 626 49.74 -36.81 64.82
C THR A 626 50.65 -38.03 64.77
N THR A 627 51.80 -37.96 65.43
CA THR A 627 52.73 -39.09 65.55
C THR A 627 52.73 -39.64 66.97
N ILE A 628 52.60 -40.96 67.11
CA ILE A 628 52.63 -41.64 68.41
C ILE A 628 53.68 -42.75 68.35
N PRO A 629 54.84 -42.60 69.03
CA PRO A 629 55.82 -43.67 69.13
C PRO A 629 55.24 -44.90 69.83
N ALA A 630 55.60 -46.09 69.36
CA ALA A 630 55.29 -47.34 70.06
C ALA A 630 56.13 -47.44 71.35
N SER A 631 55.71 -48.30 72.29
CA SER A 631 56.45 -48.54 73.53
C SER A 631 57.92 -48.90 73.24
N GLY A 632 58.85 -48.21 73.91
CA GLY A 632 60.29 -48.36 73.70
C GLY A 632 60.89 -47.58 72.52
N SER A 633 60.10 -46.74 71.83
CA SER A 633 60.57 -45.88 70.74
C SER A 633 60.35 -44.39 71.04
N ASN A 634 61.11 -43.50 70.38
CA ASN A 634 60.89 -42.05 70.37
C ASN A 634 60.72 -41.53 68.94
N PHE A 635 59.89 -40.50 68.76
CA PHE A 635 59.78 -39.80 67.46
C PHE A 635 61.01 -38.92 67.27
N ALA A 636 61.76 -39.17 66.21
CA ALA A 636 63.00 -38.46 65.90
C ALA A 636 62.77 -37.23 65.00
N GLY A 637 61.64 -37.16 64.29
CA GLY A 637 61.26 -36.03 63.46
C GLY A 637 60.73 -36.43 62.08
N TRP A 638 60.30 -35.40 61.34
CA TRP A 638 59.86 -35.48 59.95
C TRP A 638 61.01 -35.18 58.98
N SER A 639 60.97 -35.78 57.80
CA SER A 639 61.86 -35.49 56.68
C SER A 639 61.17 -35.72 55.33
N GLY A 640 61.80 -35.32 54.22
CA GLY A 640 61.19 -35.34 52.89
C GLY A 640 60.40 -34.05 52.63
N GLY A 641 59.17 -34.19 52.11
CA GLY A 641 58.26 -33.08 51.83
C GLY A 641 57.57 -32.46 53.05
N CYS A 642 57.67 -33.09 54.23
CA CYS A 642 57.09 -32.61 55.48
C CYS A 642 58.17 -32.11 56.42
N SER A 643 58.02 -30.87 56.91
CA SER A 643 58.88 -30.29 57.94
C SER A 643 58.23 -30.26 59.34
N ASP A 644 56.91 -30.43 59.41
CA ASP A 644 56.13 -30.39 60.65
C ASP A 644 54.86 -31.25 60.54
N THR A 645 54.11 -31.32 61.63
CA THR A 645 52.82 -32.00 61.81
C THR A 645 51.66 -31.32 61.09
N THR A 646 51.76 -30.04 60.74
CA THR A 646 50.74 -29.30 59.96
C THR A 646 51.34 -28.67 58.72
N PHE A 647 50.78 -28.94 57.54
CA PHE A 647 51.26 -28.42 56.26
C PHE A 647 50.15 -28.44 55.20
N THR A 648 50.36 -27.75 54.08
CA THR A 648 49.44 -27.76 52.93
C THR A 648 50.02 -28.62 51.81
N ILE A 649 49.21 -29.53 51.26
CA ILE A 649 49.62 -30.33 50.10
C ILE A 649 49.26 -29.58 48.81
N ASN A 650 50.28 -29.22 48.01
CA ASN A 650 50.11 -28.46 46.77
C ASN A 650 50.51 -29.25 45.49
N GLY A 651 50.65 -30.57 45.63
CA GLY A 651 51.18 -31.50 44.64
C GLY A 651 51.55 -32.82 45.32
N ASP A 652 51.90 -33.84 44.54
CA ASP A 652 52.29 -35.14 45.11
C ASP A 652 53.45 -34.98 46.09
N MET A 653 53.29 -35.53 47.29
CA MET A 653 54.15 -35.25 48.42
C MET A 653 54.54 -36.55 49.13
N ASN A 654 55.84 -36.73 49.34
CA ASN A 654 56.42 -37.86 50.05
C ASN A 654 57.02 -37.40 51.37
N CYS A 655 56.50 -37.90 52.49
CA CYS A 655 56.96 -37.53 53.83
C CYS A 655 57.44 -38.75 54.60
N THR A 656 58.50 -38.61 55.39
CA THR A 656 59.05 -39.71 56.20
C THR A 656 59.01 -39.37 57.68
N ALA A 657 58.27 -40.16 58.45
CA ALA A 657 58.28 -40.14 59.91
C ALA A 657 59.36 -41.09 60.44
N THR A 658 60.32 -40.57 61.22
CA THR A 658 61.39 -41.42 61.80
C THR A 658 61.13 -41.73 63.27
N PHE A 659 61.16 -43.00 63.63
CA PHE A 659 61.08 -43.49 65.02
C PHE A 659 62.35 -44.27 65.37
N ASN A 660 62.97 -43.99 66.50
CA ASN A 660 64.21 -44.65 66.94
C ASN A 660 64.01 -45.32 68.31
N ILE A 661 64.80 -46.34 68.61
CA ILE A 661 64.92 -46.88 69.97
C ILE A 661 65.95 -46.01 70.72
N PRO A 662 65.65 -45.51 71.94
CA PRO A 662 66.61 -44.73 72.74
C PRO A 662 67.90 -45.52 72.98
N ALA A 663 69.06 -44.88 72.79
CA ALA A 663 70.34 -45.50 73.12
C ALA A 663 70.41 -45.83 74.62
N PRO A 664 70.98 -46.99 75.03
CA PRO A 664 71.12 -47.32 76.45
C PRO A 664 71.95 -46.23 77.16
N PRO A 665 71.61 -45.86 78.41
CA PRO A 665 72.33 -44.83 79.14
C PRO A 665 73.82 -45.21 79.25
N PRO A 666 74.74 -44.25 79.12
CA PRO A 666 76.16 -44.52 79.30
C PRO A 666 76.40 -45.06 80.72
N PRO A 667 77.30 -46.05 80.90
CA PRO A 667 77.56 -46.63 82.22
C PRO A 667 78.02 -45.54 83.20
N PRO A 668 77.53 -45.56 84.46
CA PRO A 668 77.93 -44.57 85.46
C PRO A 668 79.43 -44.70 85.79
N PRO A 669 80.15 -43.58 86.02
CA PRO A 669 81.51 -43.63 86.56
C PRO A 669 81.54 -44.08 88.03
#